data_AF-A0A9W6ZBQ0-F1
#
_entry.id   AF-A0A9W6ZBQ0-F1
#
_cell.length_a   1.000
_cell.length_b   1.000
_cell.length_c   1.000
_cell.angle_alpha   90.00
_cell.angle_beta   90.00
_cell.angle_gamma   90.00
#
_symmetry.space_group_name_H-M   'P 1'
#
loop_
_entity.id
_entity.type
_entity.pdbx_description
1 polymer ?
#
loop_
_entity_poly.entity_id
_entity_poly.type
_entity_poly.pdbx_seq_one_letter_code
_entity_poly.pdbx_strand_id
1 'polypeptide(L)'
;MQSPKSPKKSDPLSFDRLFPFYLIVTFFGLFVMFAGLRCMIDGSDDIISHNPDGSLNGFSWFWGFLCGFCRINPACAVMVSTCLVSLSLWSKHRAMSVKSSLTYLDLPDHQTKGSTASIVAIPSGDASASSSSTSKPTARISSSNNLLAHNASSSVVSPLTPPTATTPSKSTKILPSDPTYRWYHSLTKVTFLIALTNTLLVLLFGMTCSIFPGWIWHFSAMFFYNVPKMRDVDRAIDGVCPSYGGDMCLSNDAWLLLSNGLLSKYKRIDVENVAEGVNVAQNGGLIINIMARDTAAGIPAFISNVDALAPFFGGKLSVVIYENDSVDGTRDLIKEWRDKKNNYNIDLITCEEEGDEDCRLQETHRYDQHGDKMSAIGKMADYRNKVMDYIAKNYSPKEYTHMMVTDVDLAISWSVLGLLHTLGTVGEHNPVAVRGLMMIPGALGSLYSPYDYSAFRPHINEDNVRLRNLHDWFCELAPPGSRWRNNCDVMSPFNMMHMLSLDTEFVSEPYPIASGFNGAAMYPYRQILATSPKYDDGDDGQRCEHIGFNYHMTDKANWEDVPDNANFAENMYVNPKWTLHLDPSRPGGPTGWRFAALIATQGVNMQCAIMFTSVCLCNWMLAGFVAAAITGMVRGWKKLIKTDAFRKLAVVAGVNVAEFVPGGLGGGGIRKNTADEGILEMMAIAAREGGEEGDDSDDEEAGFLRKVTRVNKNH
;
A
#
# COMPACT_ATOMS: atom_id res chain seq x y z
N MET A 1 -19.00 66.89 -29.76
CA MET A 1 -19.60 65.54 -29.73
C MET A 1 -18.46 64.51 -29.71
N GLN A 2 -18.14 63.94 -28.55
CA GLN A 2 -17.26 62.77 -28.47
C GLN A 2 -18.14 61.52 -28.48
N SER A 3 -17.89 60.62 -29.43
CA SER A 3 -18.57 59.33 -29.52
C SER A 3 -18.35 58.55 -28.22
N PRO A 4 -19.40 57.95 -27.62
CA PRO A 4 -19.22 57.10 -26.45
C PRO A 4 -18.35 55.90 -26.85
N LYS A 5 -17.21 55.74 -26.17
CA LYS A 5 -16.33 54.56 -26.34
C LYS A 5 -17.14 53.33 -25.93
N SER A 6 -17.30 52.39 -26.87
CA SER A 6 -17.94 51.10 -26.58
C SER A 6 -17.24 50.44 -25.39
N PRO A 7 -17.97 49.90 -24.41
CA PRO A 7 -17.35 49.18 -23.30
C PRO A 7 -16.50 48.04 -23.86
N LYS A 8 -15.19 48.05 -23.56
CA LYS A 8 -14.31 46.92 -23.85
C LYS A 8 -14.93 45.70 -23.19
N LYS A 9 -15.36 44.72 -23.99
CA LYS A 9 -15.75 43.40 -23.50
C LYS A 9 -14.56 42.88 -22.69
N SER A 10 -14.74 42.76 -21.38
CA SER A 10 -13.76 42.11 -20.50
C SER A 10 -13.69 40.66 -20.95
N ASP A 11 -12.53 40.27 -21.49
CA ASP A 11 -12.32 38.96 -22.08
C ASP A 11 -12.39 37.89 -20.97
N PRO A 12 -13.40 37.01 -20.93
CA PRO A 12 -13.52 35.99 -19.89
C PRO A 12 -12.45 34.87 -19.99
N LEU A 13 -11.48 35.03 -20.89
CA LEU A 13 -10.53 34.01 -21.34
C LEU A 13 -9.26 33.85 -20.48
N SER A 14 -8.96 34.76 -19.55
CA SER A 14 -7.67 34.73 -18.83
C SER A 14 -7.58 33.63 -17.77
N PHE A 15 -8.64 33.39 -16.99
CA PHE A 15 -8.69 32.29 -16.00
C PHE A 15 -8.69 30.92 -16.68
N ASP A 16 -9.43 30.78 -17.80
CA ASP A 16 -9.48 29.54 -18.58
C ASP A 16 -8.11 29.16 -19.18
N ARG A 17 -7.24 30.15 -19.46
CA ARG A 17 -5.87 29.93 -19.95
C ARG A 17 -4.89 29.58 -18.83
N LEU A 18 -5.07 30.13 -17.63
CA LEU A 18 -4.16 29.93 -16.50
C LEU A 18 -4.50 28.69 -15.66
N PHE A 19 -5.73 28.19 -15.74
CA PHE A 19 -6.18 27.05 -14.96
C PHE A 19 -5.42 25.73 -15.27
N PRO A 20 -5.13 25.37 -16.54
CA PRO A 20 -4.26 24.24 -16.86
C PRO A 20 -2.84 24.40 -16.29
N PHE A 21 -2.29 25.61 -16.31
CA PHE A 21 -0.97 25.91 -15.74
C PHE A 21 -0.98 25.75 -14.20
N TYR A 22 -2.02 26.25 -13.53
CA TYR A 22 -2.22 26.05 -12.09
C TYR A 22 -2.31 24.56 -11.72
N LEU A 23 -3.05 23.76 -12.49
CA LEU A 23 -3.10 22.31 -12.33
C LEU A 23 -1.71 21.71 -12.48
N ILE A 24 -1.00 21.97 -13.59
CA ILE A 24 0.34 21.42 -13.85
C ILE A 24 1.31 21.76 -12.72
N VAL A 25 1.36 23.02 -12.27
CA VAL A 25 2.25 23.45 -11.18
C VAL A 25 1.88 22.80 -9.85
N THR A 26 0.58 22.67 -9.54
CA THR A 26 0.12 22.03 -8.30
C THR A 26 0.42 20.52 -8.33
N PHE A 27 0.22 19.88 -9.48
CA PHE A 27 0.51 18.45 -9.69
C PHE A 27 1.99 18.14 -9.62
N PHE A 28 2.80 18.90 -10.35
CA PHE A 28 4.25 18.76 -10.34
C PHE A 28 4.83 19.08 -8.96
N GLY A 29 4.32 20.13 -8.29
CA GLY A 29 4.72 20.47 -6.92
C GLY A 29 4.40 19.39 -5.91
N LEU A 30 3.19 18.81 -5.94
CA LEU A 30 2.85 17.67 -5.08
C LEU A 30 3.67 16.43 -5.42
N PHE A 31 3.84 16.11 -6.70
CA PHE A 31 4.66 14.98 -7.14
C PHE A 31 6.11 15.12 -6.67
N VAL A 32 6.75 16.28 -6.88
CA VAL A 32 8.11 16.58 -6.42
C VAL A 32 8.20 16.56 -4.89
N MET A 33 7.20 17.05 -4.17
CA MET A 33 7.17 17.00 -2.71
C MET A 33 7.11 15.56 -2.20
N PHE A 34 6.25 14.70 -2.77
CA PHE A 34 6.14 13.31 -2.34
C PHE A 34 7.31 12.45 -2.81
N ALA A 35 7.81 12.66 -4.03
CA ALA A 35 9.02 12.01 -4.52
C ALA A 35 10.25 12.45 -3.72
N GLY A 36 10.37 13.74 -3.41
CA GLY A 36 11.43 14.29 -2.57
C GLY A 36 11.37 13.76 -1.14
N LEU A 37 10.18 13.68 -0.53
CA LEU A 37 9.99 13.07 0.78
C LEU A 37 10.39 11.59 0.77
N ARG A 38 10.04 10.85 -0.29
CA ARG A 38 10.46 9.45 -0.44
C ARG A 38 11.97 9.31 -0.63
N CYS A 39 12.59 10.12 -1.48
CA CYS A 39 14.04 10.13 -1.64
C CYS A 39 14.76 10.54 -0.34
N MET A 40 14.16 11.41 0.47
CA MET A 40 14.70 11.74 1.79
C MET A 40 14.60 10.56 2.77
N ILE A 41 13.53 9.76 2.70
CA ILE A 41 13.37 8.54 3.50
C ILE A 41 14.40 7.50 3.05
N ASP A 42 14.39 7.15 1.75
CA ASP A 42 15.27 6.13 1.16
C ASP A 42 16.76 6.52 1.19
N GLY A 43 17.08 7.81 1.34
CA GLY A 43 18.45 8.33 1.44
C GLY A 43 18.92 8.64 2.87
N SER A 44 18.09 8.39 3.89
CA SER A 44 18.44 8.69 5.28
C SER A 44 19.19 7.58 6.02
N ASP A 45 19.33 6.39 5.41
CA ASP A 45 19.97 5.22 6.01
C ASP A 45 21.40 5.50 6.54
N ASP A 46 22.15 6.40 5.89
CA ASP A 46 23.51 6.73 6.33
C ASP A 46 23.56 7.72 7.51
N ILE A 47 22.42 8.28 7.95
CA ILE A 47 22.35 9.37 8.93
C ILE A 47 21.71 8.93 10.26
N ILE A 48 20.86 7.90 10.25
CA ILE A 48 20.13 7.46 11.43
C ILE A 48 20.86 6.28 12.07
N SER A 49 21.39 6.46 13.28
CA SER A 49 21.88 5.34 14.08
C SER A 49 20.69 4.51 14.58
N HIS A 50 20.64 3.24 14.21
CA HIS A 50 19.61 2.31 14.69
C HIS A 50 19.91 1.81 16.10
N ASN A 51 18.87 1.54 16.89
CA ASN A 51 19.04 0.87 18.17
C ASN A 51 19.14 -0.65 17.95
N PRO A 52 20.14 -1.33 18.57
CA PRO A 52 20.40 -2.75 18.33
C PRO A 52 19.31 -3.68 18.89
N ASP A 53 18.45 -3.19 19.78
CA ASP A 53 17.34 -3.93 20.39
C ASP A 53 16.05 -3.91 19.55
N GLY A 54 16.08 -3.31 18.36
CA GLY A 54 14.91 -3.19 17.49
C GLY A 54 13.89 -2.15 17.99
N SER A 55 14.25 -1.27 18.93
CA SER A 55 13.41 -0.13 19.28
C SER A 55 13.26 0.81 18.09
N LEU A 56 12.03 1.30 17.90
CA LEU A 56 11.65 2.07 16.73
C LEU A 56 11.69 3.56 17.04
N ASN A 57 12.26 4.36 16.16
CA ASN A 57 12.19 5.81 16.28
C ASN A 57 10.75 6.32 16.08
N GLY A 58 10.43 7.48 16.67
CA GLY A 58 9.07 8.05 16.62
C GLY A 58 8.56 8.36 15.21
N PHE A 59 9.45 8.58 14.24
CA PHE A 59 9.08 8.82 12.84
C PHE A 59 8.71 7.52 12.12
N SER A 60 9.47 6.43 12.29
CA SER A 60 9.13 5.10 11.80
C SER A 60 7.76 4.66 12.31
N TRP A 61 7.48 4.90 13.59
CA TRP A 61 6.16 4.69 14.19
C TRP A 61 5.06 5.46 13.46
N PHE A 62 5.25 6.76 13.24
CA PHE A 62 4.26 7.59 12.54
C PHE A 62 4.05 7.12 11.09
N TRP A 63 5.12 6.73 10.40
CA TRP A 63 5.04 6.26 9.02
C TRP A 63 4.39 4.89 8.89
N GLY A 64 4.77 3.94 9.75
CA GLY A 64 4.12 2.63 9.85
C GLY A 64 2.64 2.75 10.22
N PHE A 65 2.28 3.70 11.10
CA PHE A 65 0.89 4.03 11.38
C PHE A 65 0.17 4.51 10.12
N LEU A 66 0.74 5.48 9.41
CA LEU A 66 0.13 6.04 8.22
C LEU A 66 -0.05 4.96 7.13
N CYS A 67 0.94 4.10 6.92
CA CYS A 67 0.86 3.03 5.93
C CYS A 67 -0.11 1.91 6.35
N GLY A 68 -0.01 1.43 7.59
CA GLY A 68 -0.80 0.31 8.12
C GLY A 68 -2.27 0.65 8.34
N PHE A 69 -2.56 1.78 8.99
CA PHE A 69 -3.94 2.19 9.30
C PHE A 69 -4.66 2.82 8.12
N CYS A 70 -3.98 3.72 7.42
CA CYS A 70 -4.67 4.44 6.38
C CYS A 70 -4.76 3.58 5.10
N ARG A 71 -3.84 2.62 4.85
CA ARG A 71 -3.82 1.88 3.57
C ARG A 71 -3.77 2.81 2.36
N ILE A 72 -3.18 3.99 2.54
CA ILE A 72 -3.22 5.11 1.61
C ILE A 72 -1.84 5.27 0.98
N ASN A 73 -1.78 5.44 -0.34
CA ASN A 73 -0.76 6.27 -0.95
C ASN A 73 -1.28 7.72 -0.94
N PRO A 74 -0.88 8.56 0.05
CA PRO A 74 -1.52 9.85 0.30
C PRO A 74 -1.36 10.81 -0.87
N ALA A 75 -0.30 10.64 -1.65
CA ALA A 75 -0.05 11.41 -2.85
C ALA A 75 -1.20 11.27 -3.87
N CYS A 76 -1.65 10.03 -4.13
CA CYS A 76 -2.68 9.78 -5.13
C CYS A 76 -4.06 10.33 -4.73
N ALA A 77 -4.47 10.19 -3.46
CA ALA A 77 -5.72 10.78 -2.96
C ALA A 77 -5.72 12.30 -3.03
N VAL A 78 -4.65 12.92 -2.53
CA VAL A 78 -4.52 14.37 -2.51
C VAL A 78 -4.51 14.89 -3.94
N MET A 79 -3.78 14.23 -4.85
CA MET A 79 -3.76 14.55 -6.27
C MET A 79 -5.13 14.44 -6.93
N VAL A 80 -5.81 13.28 -6.84
CA VAL A 80 -7.13 13.07 -7.47
C VAL A 80 -8.18 14.01 -6.89
N SER A 81 -8.20 14.18 -5.56
CA SER A 81 -9.13 15.11 -4.89
C SER A 81 -8.86 16.55 -5.32
N THR A 82 -7.60 16.96 -5.39
CA THR A 82 -7.22 18.30 -5.87
C THR A 82 -7.63 18.49 -7.34
N CYS A 83 -7.47 17.46 -8.19
CA CYS A 83 -7.90 17.46 -9.59
C CYS A 83 -9.41 17.68 -9.71
N LEU A 84 -10.21 16.84 -9.03
CA LEU A 84 -11.67 16.89 -9.11
C LEU A 84 -12.22 18.19 -8.54
N VAL A 85 -11.66 18.67 -7.42
CA VAL A 85 -12.00 19.98 -6.85
C VAL A 85 -11.68 21.06 -7.86
N SER A 86 -10.47 21.08 -8.43
CA SER A 86 -10.04 22.09 -9.39
C SER A 86 -10.94 22.10 -10.63
N LEU A 87 -11.24 20.94 -11.22
CA LEU A 87 -12.12 20.80 -12.38
C LEU A 87 -13.55 21.26 -12.08
N SER A 88 -14.07 20.95 -10.88
CA SER A 88 -15.37 21.44 -10.41
C SER A 88 -15.38 22.97 -10.26
N LEU A 89 -14.29 23.55 -9.74
CA LEU A 89 -14.11 24.99 -9.65
C LEU A 89 -14.10 25.65 -11.03
N TRP A 90 -13.39 25.06 -11.98
CA TRP A 90 -13.31 25.54 -13.36
C TRP A 90 -14.67 25.50 -14.07
N SER A 91 -15.36 24.35 -14.02
CA SER A 91 -16.68 24.16 -14.62
C SER A 91 -17.71 25.17 -14.08
N LYS A 92 -17.73 25.40 -12.76
CA LYS A 92 -18.66 26.34 -12.13
C LYS A 92 -18.33 27.80 -12.44
N HIS A 93 -17.04 28.16 -12.49
CA HIS A 93 -16.61 29.49 -12.95
C HIS A 93 -17.10 29.76 -14.37
N ARG A 94 -16.91 28.80 -15.28
CA ARG A 94 -17.38 28.89 -16.66
C ARG A 94 -18.90 29.04 -16.74
N ALA A 95 -19.66 28.26 -15.96
CA ALA A 95 -21.12 28.34 -15.93
C ALA A 95 -21.63 29.72 -15.45
N MET A 96 -20.95 30.35 -14.48
CA MET A 96 -21.29 31.71 -14.03
C MET A 96 -20.95 32.77 -15.07
N SER A 97 -19.81 32.64 -15.75
CA SER A 97 -19.40 33.53 -16.85
C SER A 97 -20.36 33.45 -18.05
N VAL A 98 -20.83 32.24 -18.38
CA VAL A 98 -21.85 32.02 -19.43
C VAL A 98 -23.18 32.63 -19.02
N LYS A 99 -23.64 32.44 -17.77
CA LYS A 99 -24.87 33.07 -17.29
C LYS A 99 -24.79 34.59 -17.30
N SER A 100 -23.70 35.20 -16.83
CA SER A 100 -23.56 36.66 -16.85
C SER A 100 -23.52 37.22 -18.28
N SER A 101 -22.97 36.46 -19.23
CA SER A 101 -22.95 36.83 -20.64
C SER A 101 -24.33 36.74 -21.28
N LEU A 102 -25.14 35.74 -20.92
CA LEU A 102 -26.52 35.59 -21.37
C LEU A 102 -27.46 36.65 -20.77
N THR A 103 -27.30 36.99 -19.49
CA THR A 103 -28.11 38.06 -18.86
C THR A 103 -27.82 39.45 -19.43
N TYR A 104 -26.69 39.64 -20.13
CA TYR A 104 -26.36 40.88 -20.82
C TYR A 104 -26.86 40.94 -22.28
N LEU A 105 -27.36 39.83 -22.83
CA LEU A 105 -27.85 39.74 -24.20
C LEU A 105 -29.38 39.88 -24.33
N ASP A 106 -30.12 39.80 -23.23
CA ASP A 106 -31.56 40.06 -23.19
C ASP A 106 -31.85 41.48 -22.69
N LEU A 107 -31.80 42.45 -23.61
CA LEU A 107 -32.62 43.68 -23.61
C LEU A 107 -32.48 44.32 -25.01
N PRO A 108 -33.53 44.20 -25.84
CA PRO A 108 -34.28 45.41 -26.15
C PRO A 108 -35.70 45.30 -25.61
N ASP A 109 -36.07 46.35 -24.89
CA ASP A 109 -37.41 46.64 -24.41
C ASP A 109 -38.34 46.86 -25.62
N HIS A 110 -39.08 45.81 -26.02
CA HIS A 110 -40.25 45.96 -26.86
C HIS A 110 -41.49 45.58 -26.05
N GLN A 111 -42.10 46.62 -25.48
CA GLN A 111 -43.50 46.56 -25.06
C GLN A 111 -44.38 46.23 -26.29
N THR A 112 -44.91 45.02 -26.33
CA THR A 112 -46.12 44.72 -27.10
C THR A 112 -47.13 44.01 -26.22
N LYS A 113 -48.24 44.70 -26.02
CA LYS A 113 -49.48 44.23 -25.39
C LYS A 113 -50.03 43.01 -26.14
N GLY A 114 -50.47 42.02 -25.37
CA GLY A 114 -51.65 41.19 -25.62
C GLY A 114 -51.56 40.15 -26.73
N SER A 115 -51.60 38.86 -26.37
CA SER A 115 -52.83 38.06 -26.50
C SER A 115 -52.64 36.72 -25.81
N THR A 116 -53.68 36.29 -25.10
CA THR A 116 -53.88 34.96 -24.54
C THR A 116 -54.23 33.98 -25.64
N ALA A 117 -53.48 32.89 -25.78
CA ALA A 117 -53.90 31.71 -26.51
C ALA A 117 -53.56 30.45 -25.68
N SER A 118 -54.61 29.76 -25.23
CA SER A 118 -54.54 28.41 -24.67
C SER A 118 -54.17 27.43 -25.77
N ILE A 119 -53.20 26.56 -25.50
CA ILE A 119 -52.96 25.37 -26.33
C ILE A 119 -53.40 24.13 -25.55
N VAL A 120 -54.31 23.43 -26.21
CA VAL A 120 -54.95 22.17 -25.88
C VAL A 120 -53.92 21.04 -25.85
N ALA A 121 -53.92 20.25 -24.78
CA ALA A 121 -53.19 18.99 -24.71
C ALA A 121 -54.02 17.87 -25.37
N ILE A 122 -53.41 17.19 -26.35
CA ILE A 122 -53.94 15.95 -26.96
C ILE A 122 -53.38 14.76 -26.15
N PRO A 123 -54.23 13.80 -25.72
CA PRO A 123 -53.77 12.57 -25.09
C PRO A 123 -53.50 11.49 -26.16
N SER A 124 -52.37 10.82 -26.09
CA SER A 124 -52.13 9.56 -26.79
C SER A 124 -52.13 8.43 -25.76
N GLY A 125 -53.10 7.53 -25.92
CA GLY A 125 -53.38 6.42 -25.01
C GLY A 125 -52.62 5.13 -25.28
N ASP A 126 -52.79 4.25 -24.30
CA ASP A 126 -52.88 2.79 -24.25
C ASP A 126 -52.47 1.92 -25.45
N ALA A 127 -51.62 0.93 -25.14
CA ALA A 127 -51.75 -0.48 -25.53
C ALA A 127 -50.91 -1.30 -24.53
N SER A 128 -51.47 -1.97 -23.52
CA SER A 128 -52.16 -3.27 -23.52
C SER A 128 -51.29 -4.51 -23.80
N ALA A 129 -51.15 -5.31 -22.73
CA ALA A 129 -51.33 -6.77 -22.64
C ALA A 129 -50.31 -7.75 -23.24
N SER A 130 -49.79 -8.66 -22.38
CA SER A 130 -50.02 -10.12 -22.39
C SER A 130 -48.98 -10.79 -21.43
N SER A 131 -49.34 -11.24 -20.23
CA SER A 131 -49.93 -12.54 -19.86
C SER A 131 -49.00 -13.76 -19.97
N SER A 132 -48.69 -14.39 -18.83
CA SER A 132 -48.82 -15.85 -18.54
C SER A 132 -47.98 -16.17 -17.30
N SER A 133 -48.54 -16.34 -16.09
CA SER A 133 -49.27 -17.52 -15.58
C SER A 133 -48.51 -18.85 -15.68
N THR A 134 -47.99 -19.33 -14.55
CA THR A 134 -48.12 -20.74 -14.15
C THR A 134 -47.97 -20.87 -12.63
N SER A 135 -49.10 -21.18 -11.99
CA SER A 135 -49.27 -21.77 -10.66
C SER A 135 -48.67 -23.19 -10.60
N LYS A 136 -48.33 -23.84 -9.47
CA LYS A 136 -49.18 -24.27 -8.32
C LYS A 136 -48.33 -25.27 -7.44
N PRO A 137 -48.81 -25.94 -6.37
CA PRO A 137 -48.76 -25.53 -4.95
C PRO A 137 -48.16 -26.60 -3.99
N THR A 138 -48.45 -26.46 -2.68
CA THR A 138 -48.37 -27.39 -1.49
C THR A 138 -47.25 -27.07 -0.47
N ALA A 139 -47.43 -27.10 0.85
CA ALA A 139 -48.58 -27.35 1.73
C ALA A 139 -48.34 -26.76 3.14
N ARG A 140 -49.45 -26.60 3.87
CA ARG A 140 -49.63 -26.27 5.29
C ARG A 140 -48.73 -27.08 6.24
N ILE A 141 -48.37 -26.49 7.39
CA ILE A 141 -48.74 -26.95 8.75
C ILE A 141 -48.80 -25.72 9.69
N SER A 142 -49.82 -25.76 10.53
CA SER A 142 -50.26 -24.81 11.57
C SER A 142 -49.46 -24.93 12.87
N SER A 143 -49.37 -23.86 13.67
CA SER A 143 -50.01 -23.83 15.02
C SER A 143 -49.71 -22.54 15.80
N SER A 144 -50.80 -21.84 16.13
CA SER A 144 -51.18 -21.27 17.45
C SER A 144 -50.23 -20.27 18.15
N ASN A 145 -50.64 -19.00 18.28
CA ASN A 145 -51.50 -18.42 19.34
C ASN A 145 -50.65 -17.69 20.39
N ASN A 146 -50.77 -16.37 20.43
CA ASN A 146 -51.07 -15.66 21.67
C ASN A 146 -51.70 -14.30 21.35
N LEU A 147 -52.96 -14.18 21.77
CA LEU A 147 -53.68 -12.93 21.95
C LEU A 147 -53.03 -12.12 23.07
N LEU A 148 -52.97 -10.80 22.89
CA LEU A 148 -53.39 -9.86 23.93
C LEU A 148 -53.77 -8.53 23.28
N ALA A 149 -55.06 -8.24 23.34
CA ALA A 149 -55.67 -6.98 22.95
C ALA A 149 -55.50 -5.94 24.06
N HIS A 150 -55.32 -4.68 23.69
CA HIS A 150 -55.96 -3.58 24.40
C HIS A 150 -56.22 -2.40 23.44
N ASN A 151 -57.52 -2.15 23.23
CA ASN A 151 -58.08 -0.93 22.70
C ASN A 151 -57.83 0.24 23.66
N ALA A 152 -57.52 1.42 23.12
CA ALA A 152 -58.04 2.69 23.65
C ALA A 152 -57.89 3.79 22.59
N SER A 153 -59.01 4.08 21.92
CA SER A 153 -59.26 5.33 21.21
C SER A 153 -59.41 6.48 22.20
N SER A 154 -58.66 7.57 22.01
CA SER A 154 -58.99 8.87 22.62
C SER A 154 -59.00 9.95 21.54
N SER A 155 -60.22 10.38 21.24
CA SER A 155 -60.55 11.61 20.54
C SER A 155 -60.13 12.82 21.38
N VAL A 156 -59.13 13.56 20.94
CA VAL A 156 -58.75 14.84 21.56
C VAL A 156 -59.50 15.97 20.86
N VAL A 157 -60.38 16.60 21.64
CA VAL A 157 -61.11 17.83 21.33
C VAL A 157 -60.13 18.98 21.09
N SER A 158 -60.24 19.63 19.94
CA SER A 158 -59.51 20.86 19.63
C SER A 158 -60.06 22.05 20.42
N PRO A 159 -59.24 22.84 21.12
CA PRO A 159 -59.67 24.11 21.69
C PRO A 159 -59.67 25.21 20.63
N LEU A 160 -60.74 26.00 20.61
CA LEU A 160 -60.84 27.26 19.86
C LEU A 160 -59.66 28.17 20.19
N THR A 161 -58.93 28.58 19.15
CA THR A 161 -57.86 29.57 19.22
C THR A 161 -58.46 30.98 19.16
N PRO A 162 -58.07 31.91 20.06
CA PRO A 162 -58.52 33.29 20.02
C PRO A 162 -57.91 34.06 18.83
N PRO A 163 -58.54 35.17 18.39
CA PRO A 163 -58.12 35.93 17.22
C PRO A 163 -56.69 36.46 17.37
N THR A 164 -55.86 36.12 16.40
CA THR A 164 -54.45 36.48 16.32
C THR A 164 -54.31 37.99 16.15
N ALA A 165 -53.74 38.65 17.16
CA ALA A 165 -53.27 40.02 17.05
C ALA A 165 -52.22 40.10 15.93
N THR A 166 -52.40 41.05 15.02
CA THR A 166 -51.45 41.44 13.97
C THR A 166 -50.08 41.73 14.59
N THR A 167 -49.17 40.77 14.46
CA THR A 167 -47.76 40.98 14.77
C THR A 167 -47.16 41.89 13.70
N PRO A 168 -46.37 42.90 14.07
CA PRO A 168 -45.74 43.77 13.10
C PRO A 168 -44.81 42.94 12.23
N SER A 169 -44.99 43.04 10.92
CA SER A 169 -44.09 42.53 9.88
C SER A 169 -42.65 42.87 10.25
N LYS A 170 -41.96 41.94 10.93
CA LYS A 170 -40.51 41.96 11.05
C LYS A 170 -40.00 41.73 9.63
N SER A 171 -39.72 42.85 8.94
CA SER A 171 -38.90 42.90 7.75
C SER A 171 -37.68 42.04 8.02
N THR A 172 -37.73 40.79 7.58
CA THR A 172 -36.62 39.87 7.65
C THR A 172 -35.62 40.47 6.70
N LYS A 173 -34.64 41.21 7.24
CA LYS A 173 -33.46 41.61 6.46
C LYS A 173 -32.87 40.29 5.99
N ILE A 174 -33.21 39.89 4.77
CA ILE A 174 -32.55 38.83 4.04
C ILE A 174 -31.14 39.36 3.89
N LEU A 175 -30.26 39.05 4.86
CA LEU A 175 -28.84 39.30 4.71
C LEU A 175 -28.48 38.63 3.38
N PRO A 176 -27.91 39.38 2.42
CA PRO A 176 -27.49 38.80 1.16
C PRO A 176 -26.57 37.64 1.51
N SER A 177 -27.06 36.42 1.33
CA SER A 177 -26.30 35.23 1.68
C SER A 177 -25.05 35.27 0.83
N ASP A 178 -23.92 35.54 1.47
CA ASP A 178 -22.64 35.73 0.79
C ASP A 178 -22.46 34.54 -0.18
N PRO A 179 -22.34 34.78 -1.50
CA PRO A 179 -22.18 33.71 -2.47
C PRO A 179 -20.98 32.81 -2.14
N THR A 180 -20.01 33.31 -1.37
CA THR A 180 -18.89 32.50 -0.86
C THR A 180 -19.30 31.49 0.21
N TYR A 181 -20.32 31.78 1.03
CA TYR A 181 -20.86 30.83 2.01
C TYR A 181 -21.59 29.67 1.34
N ARG A 182 -22.42 29.96 0.33
CA ARG A 182 -23.07 28.92 -0.50
C ARG A 182 -22.04 28.08 -1.26
N TRP A 183 -20.95 28.71 -1.70
CA TRP A 183 -19.84 28.04 -2.37
C TRP A 183 -19.10 27.08 -1.42
N TYR A 184 -18.78 27.52 -0.20
CA TYR A 184 -18.12 26.69 0.81
C TYR A 184 -18.94 25.43 1.13
N HIS A 185 -20.23 25.60 1.40
CA HIS A 185 -21.13 24.49 1.71
C HIS A 185 -21.26 23.51 0.53
N SER A 186 -21.20 24.01 -0.71
CA SER A 186 -21.18 23.18 -1.92
C SER A 186 -19.88 22.39 -2.05
N LEU A 187 -18.73 22.98 -1.72
CA LEU A 187 -17.43 22.33 -1.80
C LEU A 187 -17.31 21.19 -0.77
N THR A 188 -17.67 21.45 0.49
CA THR A 188 -17.65 20.42 1.54
C THR A 188 -18.54 19.23 1.19
N LYS A 189 -19.74 19.47 0.65
CA LYS A 189 -20.63 18.40 0.17
C LYS A 189 -20.03 17.58 -0.96
N VAL A 190 -19.41 18.24 -1.94
CA VAL A 190 -18.74 17.57 -3.06
C VAL A 190 -17.57 16.74 -2.57
N THR A 191 -16.71 17.28 -1.69
CA THR A 191 -15.59 16.54 -1.12
C THR A 191 -16.07 15.34 -0.31
N PHE A 192 -17.14 15.49 0.48
CA PHE A 192 -17.73 14.39 1.22
C PHE A 192 -18.28 13.29 0.30
N LEU A 193 -19.01 13.67 -0.76
CA LEU A 193 -19.55 12.71 -1.72
C LEU A 193 -18.43 11.96 -2.48
N ILE A 194 -17.35 12.67 -2.85
CA ILE A 194 -16.16 12.06 -3.45
C ILE A 194 -15.51 11.10 -2.47
N ALA A 195 -15.34 11.48 -1.20
CA ALA A 195 -14.76 10.61 -0.17
C ALA A 195 -15.61 9.34 0.02
N LEU A 196 -16.93 9.47 0.13
CA LEU A 196 -17.84 8.33 0.23
C LEU A 196 -17.77 7.42 -1.00
N THR A 197 -17.79 8.02 -2.20
CA THR A 197 -17.71 7.26 -3.46
C THR A 197 -16.39 6.53 -3.57
N ASN A 198 -15.28 7.19 -3.25
CA ASN A 198 -13.96 6.55 -3.20
C ASN A 198 -13.96 5.40 -2.21
N THR A 199 -14.45 5.59 -0.98
CA THR A 199 -14.54 4.52 0.01
C THR A 199 -15.32 3.30 -0.52
N LEU A 200 -16.48 3.50 -1.15
CA LEU A 200 -17.27 2.40 -1.71
C LEU A 200 -16.55 1.71 -2.88
N LEU A 201 -15.97 2.50 -3.79
CA LEU A 201 -15.17 1.99 -4.90
C LEU A 201 -14.00 1.17 -4.39
N VAL A 202 -13.34 1.58 -3.33
CA VAL A 202 -12.21 0.87 -2.74
C VAL A 202 -12.61 -0.48 -2.19
N LEU A 203 -13.76 -0.57 -1.53
CA LEU A 203 -14.28 -1.86 -1.06
C LEU A 203 -14.59 -2.77 -2.25
N LEU A 204 -15.30 -2.26 -3.26
CA LEU A 204 -15.66 -3.04 -4.44
C LEU A 204 -14.42 -3.46 -5.25
N PHE A 205 -13.51 -2.53 -5.52
CA PHE A 205 -12.26 -2.78 -6.24
C PHE A 205 -11.36 -3.72 -5.45
N GLY A 206 -11.17 -3.47 -4.16
CA GLY A 206 -10.38 -4.28 -3.23
C GLY A 206 -10.86 -5.73 -3.12
N MET A 207 -12.17 -5.96 -3.26
CA MET A 207 -12.69 -7.33 -3.34
C MET A 207 -12.51 -7.92 -4.75
N THR A 208 -12.78 -7.12 -5.78
CA THR A 208 -12.70 -7.56 -7.19
C THR A 208 -11.29 -7.96 -7.59
N CYS A 209 -10.27 -7.26 -7.11
CA CYS A 209 -8.87 -7.57 -7.39
C CYS A 209 -8.36 -8.82 -6.66
N SER A 210 -8.89 -9.17 -5.48
CA SER A 210 -8.55 -10.44 -4.83
C SER A 210 -9.19 -11.62 -5.56
N ILE A 211 -10.37 -11.40 -6.16
CA ILE A 211 -11.01 -12.37 -7.06
C ILE A 211 -10.25 -12.43 -8.40
N PHE A 212 -9.89 -11.30 -8.97
CA PHE A 212 -9.24 -11.20 -10.29
C PHE A 212 -7.90 -10.46 -10.17
N PRO A 213 -6.87 -11.09 -9.59
CA PRO A 213 -5.58 -10.45 -9.41
C PRO A 213 -4.94 -10.07 -10.75
N GLY A 214 -4.14 -9.01 -10.75
CA GLY A 214 -3.48 -8.55 -11.97
C GLY A 214 -2.91 -7.16 -11.87
N TRP A 215 -1.93 -6.90 -12.73
CA TRP A 215 -1.20 -5.64 -12.79
C TRP A 215 -2.09 -4.40 -13.03
N ILE A 216 -3.27 -4.56 -13.63
CA ILE A 216 -4.19 -3.43 -13.88
C ILE A 216 -4.61 -2.72 -12.59
N TRP A 217 -4.67 -3.44 -11.46
CA TRP A 217 -4.97 -2.89 -10.14
C TRP A 217 -3.78 -2.18 -9.49
N HIS A 218 -2.59 -2.38 -10.06
CA HIS A 218 -1.30 -1.94 -9.52
C HIS A 218 -0.55 -1.06 -10.53
N PHE A 219 -1.28 -0.24 -11.29
CA PHE A 219 -0.71 0.57 -12.36
C PHE A 219 0.47 1.43 -11.88
N SER A 220 0.38 2.06 -10.70
CA SER A 220 1.48 2.84 -10.15
C SER A 220 2.73 1.98 -9.93
N ALA A 221 2.55 0.74 -9.50
CA ALA A 221 3.64 -0.14 -9.17
C ALA A 221 4.36 -0.73 -10.38
N MET A 222 3.77 -0.69 -11.57
CA MET A 222 4.46 -1.05 -12.82
C MET A 222 5.77 -0.26 -13.03
N PHE A 223 5.92 0.90 -12.40
CA PHE A 223 7.09 1.77 -12.55
C PHE A 223 8.19 1.56 -11.51
N PHE A 224 7.86 0.94 -10.37
CA PHE A 224 8.78 0.89 -9.23
C PHE A 224 8.84 -0.48 -8.53
N TYR A 225 7.90 -1.38 -8.81
CA TYR A 225 7.88 -2.72 -8.26
C TYR A 225 8.32 -3.70 -9.34
N ASN A 226 9.57 -4.15 -9.22
CA ASN A 226 10.17 -5.05 -10.18
C ASN A 226 9.96 -6.50 -9.73
N VAL A 227 9.33 -7.33 -10.56
CA VAL A 227 9.25 -8.78 -10.36
C VAL A 227 10.21 -9.42 -11.36
N PRO A 228 11.38 -9.91 -10.92
CA PRO A 228 12.33 -10.54 -11.82
C PRO A 228 11.70 -11.74 -12.52
N LYS A 229 11.95 -11.86 -13.83
CA LYS A 229 11.53 -13.02 -14.60
C LYS A 229 12.59 -14.11 -14.49
N MET A 230 12.16 -15.36 -14.33
CA MET A 230 13.05 -16.53 -14.22
C MET A 230 14.10 -16.60 -15.33
N ARG A 231 13.67 -16.45 -16.58
CA ARG A 231 14.58 -16.45 -17.74
C ARG A 231 15.69 -15.41 -17.64
N ASP A 232 15.45 -14.30 -16.95
CA ASP A 232 16.46 -13.26 -16.78
C ASP A 232 17.44 -13.65 -15.67
N VAL A 233 16.97 -14.31 -14.61
CA VAL A 233 17.78 -14.91 -13.53
C VAL A 233 18.69 -16.00 -14.10
N ASP A 234 18.16 -16.91 -14.91
CA ASP A 234 18.92 -17.98 -15.56
C ASP A 234 20.06 -17.43 -16.44
N ARG A 235 19.82 -16.30 -17.12
CA ARG A 235 20.85 -15.63 -17.92
C ARG A 235 21.87 -14.89 -17.07
N ALA A 236 21.46 -14.38 -15.90
CA ALA A 236 22.35 -13.67 -15.00
C ALA A 236 23.27 -14.60 -14.22
N ILE A 237 22.84 -15.84 -13.95
CA ILE A 237 23.68 -16.84 -13.28
C ILE A 237 24.68 -17.50 -14.24
N ASP A 238 24.41 -17.46 -15.55
CA ASP A 238 25.34 -17.99 -16.56
C ASP A 238 26.69 -17.25 -16.50
N GLY A 239 27.77 -18.00 -16.25
CA GLY A 239 29.13 -17.47 -16.11
C GLY A 239 29.49 -16.90 -14.73
N VAL A 240 28.68 -17.13 -13.69
CA VAL A 240 29.06 -16.74 -12.31
C VAL A 240 30.34 -17.46 -11.85
N CYS A 241 31.21 -16.75 -11.12
CA CYS A 241 32.48 -17.27 -10.60
C CYS A 241 32.51 -17.23 -9.05
N PRO A 242 31.87 -18.17 -8.34
CA PRO A 242 31.80 -18.16 -6.87
C PRO A 242 33.17 -18.17 -6.18
N SER A 243 34.19 -18.76 -6.81
CA SER A 243 35.55 -18.89 -6.25
C SER A 243 36.42 -17.64 -6.38
N TYR A 244 36.00 -16.63 -7.16
CA TYR A 244 36.85 -15.47 -7.47
C TYR A 244 36.84 -14.39 -6.37
N GLY A 245 35.95 -14.50 -5.38
CA GLY A 245 35.69 -13.42 -4.43
C GLY A 245 35.19 -12.14 -5.12
N GLY A 246 34.88 -11.11 -4.34
CA GLY A 246 34.44 -9.83 -4.91
C GLY A 246 33.09 -9.89 -5.65
N ASP A 247 33.04 -9.40 -6.88
CA ASP A 247 31.81 -9.28 -7.68
C ASP A 247 31.41 -10.56 -8.43
N MET A 248 32.12 -11.68 -8.21
CA MET A 248 31.82 -13.02 -8.74
C MET A 248 31.67 -13.09 -10.27
N CYS A 249 32.42 -12.27 -11.01
CA CYS A 249 32.31 -12.13 -12.47
C CYS A 249 30.96 -11.60 -12.98
N LEU A 250 30.11 -11.06 -12.10
CA LEU A 250 28.79 -10.59 -12.49
C LEU A 250 28.86 -9.18 -13.09
N SER A 251 28.11 -8.97 -14.17
CA SER A 251 27.85 -7.62 -14.66
C SER A 251 27.03 -6.82 -13.63
N ASN A 252 27.00 -5.48 -13.76
CA ASN A 252 26.18 -4.66 -12.87
C ASN A 252 24.70 -5.05 -12.91
N ASP A 253 24.19 -5.32 -14.11
CA ASP A 253 22.78 -5.63 -14.31
C ASP A 253 22.44 -7.01 -13.77
N ALA A 254 23.34 -7.98 -13.90
CA ALA A 254 23.21 -9.29 -13.26
C ALA A 254 23.22 -9.18 -11.74
N TRP A 255 24.11 -8.37 -11.16
CA TRP A 255 24.16 -8.12 -9.72
C TRP A 255 22.86 -7.49 -9.21
N LEU A 256 22.36 -6.45 -9.88
CA LEU A 256 21.09 -5.82 -9.54
C LEU A 256 19.93 -6.81 -9.69
N LEU A 257 19.89 -7.61 -10.75
CA LEU A 257 18.82 -8.58 -10.98
C LEU A 257 18.79 -9.66 -9.88
N LEU A 258 19.94 -10.29 -9.60
CA LEU A 258 20.07 -11.37 -8.62
C LEU A 258 19.93 -10.90 -7.16
N SER A 259 19.92 -9.58 -6.92
CA SER A 259 19.67 -8.95 -5.62
C SER A 259 18.32 -8.23 -5.52
N ASN A 260 17.45 -8.36 -6.53
CA ASN A 260 16.20 -7.58 -6.65
C ASN A 260 16.41 -6.05 -6.58
N GLY A 261 17.59 -5.57 -6.96
CA GLY A 261 17.98 -4.17 -6.97
C GLY A 261 18.39 -3.61 -5.61
N LEU A 262 18.53 -4.47 -4.59
CA LEU A 262 18.78 -4.04 -3.21
C LEU A 262 20.25 -4.03 -2.83
N LEU A 263 21.10 -4.72 -3.58
CA LEU A 263 22.55 -4.73 -3.38
C LEU A 263 23.23 -3.98 -4.52
N SER A 264 24.31 -3.28 -4.18
CA SER A 264 25.13 -2.56 -5.14
C SER A 264 26.53 -3.15 -5.17
N LYS A 265 26.99 -3.57 -6.35
CA LYS A 265 28.39 -4.02 -6.51
C LYS A 265 29.43 -2.92 -6.25
N TYR A 266 29.00 -1.65 -6.22
CA TYR A 266 29.87 -0.52 -5.90
C TYR A 266 29.90 -0.22 -4.40
N LYS A 267 28.96 -0.78 -3.63
CA LYS A 267 28.95 -0.68 -2.16
C LYS A 267 29.81 -1.83 -1.62
N ARG A 268 31.02 -1.49 -1.19
CA ARG A 268 32.04 -2.45 -0.73
C ARG A 268 31.49 -3.45 0.29
N ILE A 269 30.71 -2.98 1.26
CA ILE A 269 30.15 -3.83 2.32
C ILE A 269 29.17 -4.89 1.76
N ASP A 270 28.37 -4.55 0.74
CA ASP A 270 27.45 -5.52 0.12
C ASP A 270 28.25 -6.65 -0.55
N VAL A 271 29.33 -6.29 -1.25
CA VAL A 271 30.22 -7.24 -1.93
C VAL A 271 30.95 -8.12 -0.92
N GLU A 272 31.49 -7.54 0.15
CA GLU A 272 32.17 -8.28 1.21
C GLU A 272 31.22 -9.26 1.91
N ASN A 273 30.01 -8.83 2.25
CA ASN A 273 29.00 -9.69 2.88
C ASN A 273 28.54 -10.82 1.95
N VAL A 274 28.34 -10.54 0.66
CA VAL A 274 28.02 -11.61 -0.31
C VAL A 274 29.17 -12.60 -0.43
N ALA A 275 30.41 -12.13 -0.50
CA ALA A 275 31.58 -12.99 -0.58
C ALA A 275 31.73 -13.88 0.67
N GLU A 276 31.50 -13.33 1.87
CA GLU A 276 31.49 -14.13 3.10
C GLU A 276 30.34 -15.15 3.08
N GLY A 277 29.16 -14.76 2.60
CA GLY A 277 28.04 -15.67 2.41
C GLY A 277 28.33 -16.84 1.48
N VAL A 278 29.08 -16.59 0.39
CA VAL A 278 29.55 -17.64 -0.51
C VAL A 278 30.53 -18.56 0.20
N ASN A 279 31.44 -18.03 1.03
CA ASN A 279 32.35 -18.84 1.84
C ASN A 279 31.57 -19.74 2.83
N VAL A 280 30.55 -19.20 3.51
CA VAL A 280 29.64 -19.99 4.36
C VAL A 280 28.91 -21.07 3.54
N ALA A 281 28.40 -20.72 2.36
CA ALA A 281 27.67 -21.64 1.48
C ALA A 281 28.56 -22.77 0.92
N GLN A 282 29.80 -22.48 0.53
CA GLN A 282 30.75 -23.47 -0.02
C GLN A 282 31.27 -24.43 1.05
N ASN A 283 31.52 -23.93 2.26
CA ASN A 283 31.97 -24.76 3.37
C ASN A 283 30.81 -25.57 3.98
N GLY A 284 29.62 -24.94 4.01
CA GLY A 284 28.38 -25.52 4.43
C GLY A 284 27.64 -26.28 3.34
N GLY A 285 26.42 -26.68 3.66
CA GLY A 285 25.48 -27.27 2.72
C GLY A 285 24.08 -26.77 3.04
N LEU A 286 23.20 -26.78 2.05
CA LEU A 286 21.83 -26.32 2.18
C LEU A 286 20.84 -27.43 1.88
N ILE A 287 19.88 -27.61 2.78
CA ILE A 287 18.70 -28.46 2.56
C ILE A 287 17.51 -27.53 2.28
N ILE A 288 16.91 -27.63 1.10
CA ILE A 288 15.69 -26.89 0.74
C ILE A 288 14.51 -27.83 0.99
N ASN A 289 13.68 -27.51 1.96
CA ASN A 289 12.44 -28.20 2.31
C ASN A 289 11.25 -27.49 1.67
N ILE A 290 10.46 -28.23 0.91
CA ILE A 290 9.20 -27.75 0.36
C ILE A 290 8.03 -28.71 0.60
N MET A 291 6.84 -28.13 0.71
CA MET A 291 5.59 -28.86 0.56
C MET A 291 4.89 -28.41 -0.72
N ALA A 292 4.23 -29.34 -1.41
CA ALA A 292 3.55 -29.08 -2.65
C ALA A 292 2.17 -29.77 -2.69
N ARG A 293 1.18 -29.04 -3.19
CA ARG A 293 -0.14 -29.56 -3.54
C ARG A 293 -0.78 -28.66 -4.58
N ASP A 294 -1.08 -29.21 -5.76
CA ASP A 294 -1.65 -28.46 -6.89
C ASP A 294 -0.82 -27.22 -7.26
N THR A 295 0.51 -27.37 -7.34
CA THR A 295 1.47 -26.29 -7.61
C THR A 295 2.25 -26.46 -8.92
N ALA A 296 1.73 -27.21 -9.89
CA ALA A 296 2.44 -27.53 -11.14
C ALA A 296 2.91 -26.27 -11.89
N ALA A 297 2.14 -25.18 -11.83
CA ALA A 297 2.49 -23.89 -12.41
C ALA A 297 3.70 -23.20 -11.74
N GLY A 298 3.96 -23.50 -10.46
CA GLY A 298 5.07 -22.95 -9.67
C GLY A 298 6.36 -23.75 -9.81
N ILE A 299 6.29 -25.05 -10.12
CA ILE A 299 7.44 -25.95 -10.20
C ILE A 299 8.56 -25.42 -11.13
N PRO A 300 8.31 -24.94 -12.37
CA PRO A 300 9.38 -24.44 -13.23
C PRO A 300 10.18 -23.27 -12.63
N ALA A 301 9.48 -22.35 -11.95
CA ALA A 301 10.12 -21.22 -11.29
C ALA A 301 10.95 -21.70 -10.08
N PHE A 302 10.42 -22.65 -9.31
CA PHE A 302 11.14 -23.25 -8.20
C PHE A 302 12.42 -23.96 -8.66
N ILE A 303 12.36 -24.77 -9.73
CA ILE A 303 13.53 -25.43 -10.32
C ILE A 303 14.61 -24.38 -10.70
N SER A 304 14.19 -23.29 -11.36
CA SER A 304 15.10 -22.22 -11.78
C SER A 304 15.78 -21.55 -10.58
N ASN A 305 15.05 -21.31 -9.49
CA ASN A 305 15.63 -20.78 -8.26
C ASN A 305 16.66 -21.73 -7.61
N VAL A 306 16.36 -23.04 -7.57
CA VAL A 306 17.30 -24.04 -7.04
C VAL A 306 18.55 -24.14 -7.93
N ASP A 307 18.36 -24.17 -9.25
CA ASP A 307 19.47 -24.15 -10.21
C ASP A 307 20.34 -22.89 -10.06
N ALA A 308 19.74 -21.73 -9.77
CA ALA A 308 20.46 -20.49 -9.55
C ALA A 308 21.27 -20.48 -8.23
N LEU A 309 20.87 -21.26 -7.22
CA LEU A 309 21.64 -21.42 -5.98
C LEU A 309 22.74 -22.47 -6.08
N ALA A 310 22.55 -23.51 -6.88
CA ALA A 310 23.46 -24.66 -6.96
C ALA A 310 24.96 -24.32 -7.12
N PRO A 311 25.38 -23.32 -7.92
CA PRO A 311 26.79 -22.97 -8.08
C PRO A 311 27.50 -22.56 -6.78
N PHE A 312 26.76 -22.05 -5.78
CA PHE A 312 27.35 -21.49 -4.56
C PHE A 312 27.56 -22.52 -3.45
N PHE A 313 26.90 -23.67 -3.51
CA PHE A 313 26.92 -24.67 -2.43
C PHE A 313 27.87 -25.84 -2.67
N GLY A 314 28.77 -25.75 -3.67
CA GLY A 314 29.85 -26.73 -3.86
C GLY A 314 29.38 -28.18 -4.02
N GLY A 315 28.16 -28.40 -4.56
CA GLY A 315 27.54 -29.72 -4.68
C GLY A 315 26.85 -30.24 -3.42
N LYS A 316 26.85 -29.48 -2.31
CA LYS A 316 26.13 -29.79 -1.06
C LYS A 316 24.78 -29.08 -0.99
N LEU A 317 23.99 -29.27 -2.05
CA LEU A 317 22.62 -28.80 -2.11
C LEU A 317 21.70 -30.01 -2.21
N SER A 318 20.65 -30.01 -1.40
CA SER A 318 19.62 -31.05 -1.42
C SER A 318 18.24 -30.42 -1.36
N VAL A 319 17.29 -31.00 -2.08
CA VAL A 319 15.89 -30.59 -2.08
C VAL A 319 15.06 -31.75 -1.54
N VAL A 320 14.36 -31.51 -0.44
CA VAL A 320 13.45 -32.48 0.18
C VAL A 320 12.02 -32.01 -0.02
N ILE A 321 11.21 -32.89 -0.61
CA ILE A 321 9.89 -32.54 -1.12
C ILE A 321 8.87 -33.48 -0.52
N TYR A 322 7.86 -32.91 0.12
CA TYR A 322 6.62 -33.60 0.44
C TYR A 322 5.51 -33.10 -0.46
N GLU A 323 4.96 -33.99 -1.27
CA GLU A 323 3.82 -33.69 -2.14
C GLU A 323 2.69 -34.64 -1.79
N ASN A 324 1.47 -34.11 -1.67
CA ASN A 324 0.29 -34.91 -1.40
C ASN A 324 -0.93 -34.43 -2.19
N ASP A 325 -1.73 -35.40 -2.65
CA ASP A 325 -3.06 -35.19 -3.24
C ASP A 325 -3.14 -34.17 -4.40
N SER A 326 -2.06 -33.94 -5.16
CA SER A 326 -2.14 -33.09 -6.35
C SER A 326 -2.89 -33.77 -7.50
N VAL A 327 -3.69 -32.99 -8.23
CA VAL A 327 -4.45 -33.44 -9.41
C VAL A 327 -4.02 -32.75 -10.71
N ASP A 328 -3.08 -31.82 -10.63
CA ASP A 328 -2.61 -30.99 -11.74
C ASP A 328 -1.29 -31.47 -12.38
N GLY A 329 -0.78 -32.63 -11.97
CA GLY A 329 0.50 -33.19 -12.44
C GLY A 329 1.73 -32.72 -11.67
N THR A 330 1.57 -32.01 -10.53
CA THR A 330 2.69 -31.55 -9.70
C THR A 330 3.71 -32.67 -9.39
N ARG A 331 3.25 -33.84 -8.92
CA ARG A 331 4.13 -34.97 -8.59
C ARG A 331 4.93 -35.48 -9.78
N ASP A 332 4.30 -35.58 -10.94
CA ASP A 332 4.93 -36.09 -12.16
C ASP A 332 6.06 -35.16 -12.63
N LEU A 333 5.82 -33.84 -12.57
CA LEU A 333 6.86 -32.84 -12.87
C LEU A 333 8.05 -32.94 -11.92
N ILE A 334 7.81 -33.21 -10.63
CA ILE A 334 8.87 -33.38 -9.63
C ILE A 334 9.68 -34.66 -9.89
N LYS A 335 9.02 -35.77 -10.23
CA LYS A 335 9.70 -37.02 -10.63
C LYS A 335 10.56 -36.80 -11.88
N GLU A 336 10.01 -36.14 -12.89
CA GLU A 336 10.75 -35.80 -14.12
C GLU A 336 11.96 -34.91 -13.82
N TRP A 337 11.81 -33.92 -12.94
CA TRP A 337 12.92 -33.05 -12.52
C TRP A 337 14.02 -33.84 -11.80
N ARG A 338 13.65 -34.68 -10.84
CA ARG A 338 14.57 -35.58 -10.13
C ARG A 338 15.37 -36.45 -11.10
N ASP A 339 14.69 -37.06 -12.07
CA ASP A 339 15.32 -38.01 -12.99
C ASP A 339 16.25 -37.32 -14.01
N LYS A 340 16.07 -36.01 -14.26
CA LYS A 340 16.88 -35.22 -15.20
C LYS A 340 18.09 -34.54 -14.59
N LYS A 341 18.10 -34.27 -13.28
CA LYS A 341 19.14 -33.46 -12.63
C LYS A 341 20.18 -34.32 -11.91
N ASN A 342 21.43 -33.85 -11.97
CA ASN A 342 22.59 -34.57 -11.45
C ASN A 342 23.52 -33.71 -10.56
N ASN A 343 23.24 -32.42 -10.39
CA ASN A 343 24.15 -31.49 -9.69
C ASN A 343 23.80 -31.25 -8.22
N TYR A 344 22.66 -31.75 -7.75
CA TYR A 344 22.17 -31.69 -6.37
C TYR A 344 21.20 -32.84 -6.13
N ASN A 345 20.97 -33.21 -4.87
CA ASN A 345 20.05 -34.30 -4.53
C ASN A 345 18.59 -33.82 -4.51
N ILE A 346 17.67 -34.66 -4.96
CA ILE A 346 16.22 -34.39 -4.91
C ILE A 346 15.53 -35.62 -4.30
N ASP A 347 15.08 -35.46 -3.05
CA ASP A 347 14.32 -36.47 -2.33
C ASP A 347 12.83 -36.13 -2.38
N LEU A 348 12.06 -36.96 -3.07
CA LEU A 348 10.61 -36.94 -3.01
C LEU A 348 10.14 -37.97 -1.99
N ILE A 349 9.58 -37.49 -0.87
CA ILE A 349 9.09 -38.34 0.22
C ILE A 349 7.91 -39.20 -0.28
N THR A 350 7.93 -40.49 0.05
CA THR A 350 6.84 -41.44 -0.22
C THR A 350 5.94 -41.57 1.01
N CYS A 351 4.69 -41.99 0.80
CA CYS A 351 3.72 -42.23 1.88
C CYS A 351 3.36 -43.72 1.99
N GLU A 352 4.38 -44.59 1.85
CA GLU A 352 4.20 -46.04 1.97
C GLU A 352 3.64 -46.45 3.34
N GLU A 353 4.03 -45.73 4.41
CA GLU A 353 3.53 -45.98 5.77
C GLU A 353 2.03 -45.66 5.91
N GLU A 354 1.50 -44.76 5.08
CA GLU A 354 0.09 -44.42 4.95
C GLU A 354 -0.66 -45.26 3.89
N GLY A 355 0.03 -46.20 3.26
CA GLY A 355 -0.55 -47.15 2.30
C GLY A 355 -0.58 -46.68 0.84
N ASP A 356 0.06 -45.55 0.50
CA ASP A 356 0.14 -45.05 -0.87
C ASP A 356 1.51 -44.40 -1.13
N GLU A 357 2.37 -45.05 -1.93
CA GLU A 357 3.71 -44.54 -2.28
C GLU A 357 3.68 -43.13 -2.90
N ASP A 358 2.57 -42.80 -3.58
CA ASP A 358 2.36 -41.54 -4.26
C ASP A 358 1.61 -40.49 -3.41
N CYS A 359 1.41 -40.73 -2.12
CA CYS A 359 0.78 -39.80 -1.19
C CYS A 359 -0.62 -39.34 -1.62
N ARG A 360 -1.42 -40.24 -2.21
CA ARG A 360 -2.85 -40.02 -2.53
C ARG A 360 -3.74 -40.31 -1.32
N LEU A 361 -3.63 -39.46 -0.32
CA LEU A 361 -4.28 -39.58 0.99
C LEU A 361 -5.78 -39.23 0.97
N GLN A 362 -6.28 -38.65 -0.13
CA GLN A 362 -7.68 -38.19 -0.29
C GLN A 362 -8.07 -37.08 0.71
N GLU A 363 -7.11 -36.25 1.11
CA GLU A 363 -7.35 -35.19 2.07
C GLU A 363 -8.01 -33.99 1.39
N THR A 364 -9.05 -33.43 2.01
CA THR A 364 -9.74 -32.26 1.43
C THR A 364 -8.89 -31.00 1.59
N HIS A 365 -8.80 -30.19 0.54
CA HIS A 365 -8.07 -28.92 0.57
C HIS A 365 -8.65 -27.98 1.65
N ARG A 366 -7.81 -27.30 2.44
CA ARG A 366 -8.22 -26.43 3.57
C ARG A 366 -9.18 -25.29 3.21
N TYR A 367 -9.13 -24.81 1.97
CA TYR A 367 -10.05 -23.78 1.46
C TYR A 367 -11.41 -24.31 1.01
N ASP A 368 -11.50 -25.63 0.78
CA ASP A 368 -12.74 -26.28 0.36
C ASP A 368 -13.50 -26.84 1.59
N GLN A 369 -12.89 -26.80 2.78
CA GLN A 369 -13.55 -27.08 4.05
C GLN A 369 -14.37 -25.87 4.52
N HIS A 370 -15.65 -26.11 4.83
CA HIS A 370 -16.58 -25.09 5.31
C HIS A 370 -16.88 -25.24 6.81
N GLY A 371 -16.96 -24.11 7.52
CA GLY A 371 -17.33 -24.05 8.93
C GLY A 371 -16.33 -23.26 9.78
N ASP A 372 -16.85 -22.53 10.77
CA ASP A 372 -16.06 -21.63 11.61
C ASP A 372 -15.04 -22.35 12.51
N LYS A 373 -15.26 -23.63 12.82
CA LYS A 373 -14.41 -24.44 13.71
C LYS A 373 -13.35 -25.28 13.00
N MET A 374 -13.30 -25.23 11.67
CA MET A 374 -12.25 -25.94 10.94
C MET A 374 -10.94 -25.18 11.09
N SER A 375 -9.83 -25.91 11.26
CA SER A 375 -8.50 -25.30 11.28
C SER A 375 -8.25 -24.55 9.96
N ALA A 376 -7.88 -23.27 10.05
CA ALA A 376 -7.48 -22.50 8.87
C ALA A 376 -6.19 -23.04 8.24
N ILE A 377 -5.37 -23.70 9.07
CA ILE A 377 -4.09 -24.29 8.71
C ILE A 377 -4.28 -25.68 8.10
N GLY A 378 -5.22 -26.46 8.64
CA GLY A 378 -5.44 -27.85 8.24
C GLY A 378 -4.32 -28.75 8.75
N LYS A 379 -3.84 -29.69 7.94
CA LYS A 379 -2.76 -30.64 8.29
C LYS A 379 -1.34 -30.16 7.96
N MET A 380 -1.15 -28.86 7.68
CA MET A 380 0.16 -28.35 7.27
C MET A 380 1.23 -28.58 8.34
N ALA A 381 0.89 -28.41 9.63
CA ALA A 381 1.83 -28.70 10.73
C ALA A 381 2.29 -30.17 10.70
N ASP A 382 1.35 -31.11 10.55
CA ASP A 382 1.64 -32.55 10.47
C ASP A 382 2.57 -32.86 9.30
N TYR A 383 2.26 -32.33 8.12
CA TYR A 383 3.07 -32.56 6.92
C TYR A 383 4.48 -31.95 7.04
N ARG A 384 4.61 -30.72 7.55
CA ARG A 384 5.92 -30.12 7.80
C ARG A 384 6.72 -30.94 8.81
N ASN A 385 6.08 -31.43 9.87
CA ASN A 385 6.73 -32.30 10.85
C ASN A 385 7.22 -33.63 10.23
N LYS A 386 6.46 -34.24 9.31
CA LYS A 386 6.95 -35.41 8.55
C LYS A 386 8.22 -35.09 7.75
N VAL A 387 8.27 -33.92 7.11
CA VAL A 387 9.49 -33.50 6.39
C VAL A 387 10.65 -33.28 7.35
N MET A 388 10.40 -32.65 8.51
CA MET A 388 11.43 -32.46 9.54
C MET A 388 11.99 -33.79 10.05
N ASP A 389 11.12 -34.76 10.32
CA ASP A 389 11.53 -36.09 10.80
C ASP A 389 12.33 -36.83 9.72
N TYR A 390 11.93 -36.72 8.45
CA TYR A 390 12.70 -37.25 7.32
C TYR A 390 14.09 -36.58 7.21
N ILE A 391 14.17 -35.26 7.30
CA ILE A 391 15.43 -34.52 7.20
C ILE A 391 16.36 -34.93 8.35
N ALA A 392 15.89 -34.89 9.58
CA ALA A 392 16.68 -35.21 10.77
C ALA A 392 17.24 -36.65 10.73
N LYS A 393 16.50 -37.58 10.11
CA LYS A 393 16.91 -38.98 9.94
C LYS A 393 17.95 -39.17 8.83
N ASN A 394 17.82 -38.46 7.71
CA ASN A 394 18.57 -38.77 6.49
C ASN A 394 19.74 -37.82 6.20
N TYR A 395 19.81 -36.66 6.87
CA TYR A 395 20.79 -35.62 6.57
C TYR A 395 21.74 -35.35 7.73
N SER A 396 23.03 -35.27 7.43
CA SER A 396 24.09 -35.09 8.45
C SER A 396 24.43 -33.61 8.69
N PRO A 397 24.52 -33.15 9.96
CA PRO A 397 24.96 -31.79 10.30
C PRO A 397 26.45 -31.53 10.04
N LYS A 398 27.19 -32.55 9.57
CA LYS A 398 28.58 -32.40 9.07
C LYS A 398 28.63 -31.95 7.62
N GLU A 399 27.59 -32.27 6.85
CA GLU A 399 27.49 -31.95 5.42
C GLU A 399 26.66 -30.69 5.19
N TYR A 400 25.59 -30.54 5.97
CA TYR A 400 24.65 -29.43 5.87
C TYR A 400 24.73 -28.55 7.10
N THR A 401 24.81 -27.24 6.88
CA THR A 401 24.83 -26.23 7.95
C THR A 401 23.49 -25.52 8.06
N HIS A 402 22.71 -25.47 6.99
CA HIS A 402 21.44 -24.75 6.92
C HIS A 402 20.33 -25.59 6.33
N MET A 403 19.11 -25.30 6.76
CA MET A 403 17.87 -25.75 6.14
C MET A 403 17.04 -24.52 5.76
N MET A 404 16.58 -24.43 4.52
CA MET A 404 15.64 -23.42 4.06
C MET A 404 14.28 -24.06 3.83
N VAL A 405 13.23 -23.45 4.35
CA VAL A 405 11.83 -23.80 4.10
C VAL A 405 11.26 -22.73 3.19
N THR A 406 10.49 -23.11 2.17
CA THR A 406 9.92 -22.13 1.24
C THR A 406 8.61 -22.62 0.60
N ASP A 407 7.75 -21.67 0.24
CA ASP A 407 6.50 -21.94 -0.46
C ASP A 407 6.72 -21.97 -1.98
N VAL A 408 6.19 -23.02 -2.64
CA VAL A 408 6.36 -23.27 -4.07
C VAL A 408 5.27 -22.60 -4.91
N ASP A 409 4.09 -22.40 -4.34
CA ASP A 409 2.91 -21.84 -5.01
C ASP A 409 3.07 -20.36 -5.41
N LEU A 410 4.10 -19.68 -4.90
CA LEU A 410 4.40 -18.30 -5.23
C LEU A 410 4.92 -18.09 -6.65
N ALA A 411 5.58 -19.09 -7.25
CA ALA A 411 6.13 -19.02 -8.62
C ALA A 411 6.99 -17.77 -8.92
N ILE A 412 7.81 -17.34 -7.94
CA ILE A 412 8.56 -16.07 -7.95
C ILE A 412 10.07 -16.26 -7.85
N SER A 413 10.81 -15.24 -8.27
CA SER A 413 12.29 -15.21 -8.21
C SER A 413 12.78 -15.01 -6.78
N TRP A 414 13.80 -15.77 -6.41
CA TRP A 414 14.54 -15.53 -5.20
C TRP A 414 15.67 -14.53 -5.44
N SER A 415 15.91 -13.66 -4.47
CA SER A 415 17.12 -12.82 -4.42
C SER A 415 18.30 -13.70 -4.00
N VAL A 416 18.95 -14.35 -4.97
CA VAL A 416 20.11 -15.24 -4.75
C VAL A 416 21.23 -14.52 -4.00
N LEU A 417 21.57 -13.30 -4.44
CA LEU A 417 22.59 -12.50 -3.75
C LEU A 417 22.10 -11.98 -2.40
N GLY A 418 20.80 -11.74 -2.24
CA GLY A 418 20.21 -11.40 -0.94
C GLY A 418 20.34 -12.54 0.08
N LEU A 419 20.15 -13.79 -0.35
CA LEU A 419 20.36 -14.98 0.48
C LEU A 419 21.82 -15.11 0.89
N LEU A 420 22.76 -15.01 -0.07
CA LEU A 420 24.19 -15.06 0.22
C LEU A 420 24.62 -13.90 1.13
N HIS A 421 24.17 -12.67 0.85
CA HIS A 421 24.40 -11.53 1.73
C HIS A 421 23.88 -11.80 3.16
N THR A 422 22.76 -12.50 3.30
CA THR A 422 22.21 -12.89 4.60
C THR A 422 23.14 -13.86 5.34
N LEU A 423 23.65 -14.89 4.65
CA LEU A 423 24.62 -15.81 5.23
C LEU A 423 25.89 -15.09 5.72
N GLY A 424 26.39 -14.12 4.96
CA GLY A 424 27.60 -13.38 5.36
C GLY A 424 27.38 -12.29 6.40
N THR A 425 26.15 -11.80 6.59
CA THR A 425 25.84 -10.78 7.61
C THR A 425 25.41 -11.38 8.94
N VAL A 426 24.51 -12.37 8.89
CA VAL A 426 23.90 -12.98 10.08
C VAL A 426 24.66 -14.23 10.52
N GLY A 427 25.46 -14.82 9.63
CA GLY A 427 26.26 -16.01 9.90
C GLY A 427 25.43 -17.29 9.92
N GLU A 428 26.04 -18.37 10.41
CA GLU A 428 25.46 -19.72 10.41
C GLU A 428 24.59 -20.05 11.64
N HIS A 429 24.43 -19.11 12.56
CA HIS A 429 23.90 -19.38 13.89
C HIS A 429 22.50 -18.81 14.16
N ASN A 430 21.99 -17.93 13.29
CA ASN A 430 20.68 -17.33 13.51
C ASN A 430 19.68 -17.74 12.43
N PRO A 431 18.43 -18.03 12.82
CA PRO A 431 17.36 -18.21 11.87
C PRO A 431 16.96 -16.87 11.25
N VAL A 432 16.70 -16.89 9.95
CA VAL A 432 16.37 -15.68 9.18
C VAL A 432 15.16 -15.94 8.30
N ALA A 433 14.17 -15.06 8.35
CA ALA A 433 13.06 -15.02 7.41
C ALA A 433 13.40 -14.06 6.28
N VAL A 434 12.90 -14.40 5.10
CA VAL A 434 12.96 -13.52 3.94
C VAL A 434 12.04 -12.31 4.15
N ARG A 435 12.34 -11.20 3.48
CA ARG A 435 11.39 -10.09 3.34
C ARG A 435 10.53 -10.32 2.10
N GLY A 436 9.51 -11.14 2.25
CA GLY A 436 8.54 -11.42 1.19
C GLY A 436 7.56 -10.27 1.05
N LEU A 437 7.53 -9.61 -0.10
CA LEU A 437 6.67 -8.49 -0.39
C LEU A 437 5.60 -8.90 -1.40
N MET A 438 4.35 -8.69 -1.05
CA MET A 438 3.20 -8.80 -1.92
C MET A 438 2.50 -7.47 -2.07
N MET A 439 1.89 -7.24 -3.24
CA MET A 439 1.09 -6.04 -3.44
C MET A 439 -0.38 -6.32 -3.15
N ILE A 440 -0.91 -5.60 -2.16
CA ILE A 440 -2.35 -5.56 -1.92
C ILE A 440 -2.88 -4.23 -2.49
N PRO A 441 -3.94 -4.26 -3.30
CA PRO A 441 -4.59 -3.04 -3.74
C PRO A 441 -5.23 -2.35 -2.53
N GLY A 442 -4.79 -1.12 -2.29
CA GLY A 442 -5.32 -0.23 -1.28
C GLY A 442 -6.31 0.75 -1.88
N ALA A 443 -6.82 1.63 -1.00
CA ALA A 443 -7.84 2.59 -1.37
C ALA A 443 -7.43 3.54 -2.51
N LEU A 444 -6.12 3.79 -2.59
CA LEU A 444 -5.54 4.92 -3.31
C LEU A 444 -4.24 4.52 -4.01
N GLY A 445 -4.06 3.23 -4.30
CA GLY A 445 -2.84 2.70 -4.92
C GLY A 445 -2.53 1.28 -4.43
N SER A 446 -1.30 0.84 -4.65
CA SER A 446 -0.81 -0.44 -4.13
C SER A 446 -0.13 -0.26 -2.78
N LEU A 447 -0.35 -1.20 -1.87
CA LEU A 447 0.37 -1.31 -0.61
C LEU A 447 1.33 -2.49 -0.70
N TYR A 448 2.55 -2.27 -0.24
CA TYR A 448 3.44 -3.37 0.07
C TYR A 448 2.96 -3.97 1.37
N SER A 449 2.46 -5.19 1.27
CA SER A 449 2.23 -6.02 2.42
C SER A 449 3.31 -7.09 2.42
N PRO A 450 3.79 -7.51 3.58
CA PRO A 450 4.45 -8.80 3.63
C PRO A 450 3.57 -9.93 3.11
N TYR A 451 4.16 -10.93 2.49
CA TYR A 451 3.54 -12.24 2.30
C TYR A 451 3.56 -13.00 3.64
N ASP A 452 2.60 -13.91 3.85
CA ASP A 452 2.43 -14.74 5.07
C ASP A 452 2.81 -14.08 6.41
N TYR A 453 2.37 -12.85 6.63
CA TYR A 453 2.61 -12.16 7.89
C TYR A 453 1.73 -12.68 9.04
N SER A 454 0.90 -13.69 8.78
CA SER A 454 0.35 -14.57 9.82
C SER A 454 1.45 -15.20 10.66
N ALA A 455 2.59 -15.55 10.05
CA ALA A 455 3.76 -16.08 10.75
C ALA A 455 4.54 -15.01 11.55
N PHE A 456 4.30 -13.72 11.30
CA PHE A 456 5.13 -12.66 11.87
C PHE A 456 4.79 -12.36 13.33
N ARG A 457 5.83 -12.28 14.17
CA ARG A 457 5.76 -11.78 15.54
C ARG A 457 6.95 -10.86 15.80
N PRO A 458 6.73 -9.60 16.22
CA PRO A 458 7.84 -8.69 16.53
C PRO A 458 8.57 -9.16 17.80
N HIS A 459 9.85 -8.83 17.92
CA HIS A 459 10.55 -8.92 19.20
C HIS A 459 9.93 -7.90 20.17
N ILE A 460 9.49 -8.32 21.35
CA ILE A 460 8.74 -7.44 22.26
C ILE A 460 9.69 -6.60 23.10
N ASN A 461 9.49 -5.28 23.08
CA ASN A 461 10.22 -4.31 23.88
C ASN A 461 9.26 -3.24 24.47
N GLU A 462 9.80 -2.33 25.28
CA GLU A 462 8.99 -1.32 25.97
C GLU A 462 8.21 -0.41 25.00
N ASP A 463 8.76 -0.14 23.82
CA ASP A 463 8.15 0.76 22.83
C ASP A 463 6.95 0.11 22.14
N ASN A 464 7.00 -1.20 21.93
CA ASN A 464 6.10 -1.88 21.03
C ASN A 464 5.07 -2.78 21.75
N VAL A 465 5.25 -3.05 23.05
CA VAL A 465 4.35 -3.89 23.86
C VAL A 465 2.90 -3.39 23.83
N ARG A 466 2.68 -2.07 23.77
CA ARG A 466 1.33 -1.51 23.68
C ARG A 466 0.64 -1.87 22.37
N LEU A 467 1.37 -1.81 21.26
CA LEU A 467 0.85 -2.14 19.94
C LEU A 467 0.59 -3.65 19.84
N ARG A 468 1.46 -4.47 20.45
CA ARG A 468 1.23 -5.91 20.57
C ARG A 468 -0.06 -6.22 21.35
N ASN A 469 -0.27 -5.59 22.50
CA ASN A 469 -1.48 -5.78 23.29
C ASN A 469 -2.75 -5.38 22.52
N LEU A 470 -2.68 -4.34 21.68
CA LEU A 470 -3.80 -3.96 20.79
C LEU A 470 -4.06 -4.99 19.70
N HIS A 471 -3.01 -5.59 19.15
CA HIS A 471 -3.14 -6.71 18.24
C HIS A 471 -3.78 -7.92 18.92
N ASP A 472 -3.32 -8.29 20.12
CA ASP A 472 -3.87 -9.43 20.87
C ASP A 472 -5.36 -9.20 21.18
N TRP A 473 -5.72 -8.00 21.66
CA TRP A 473 -7.11 -7.60 21.84
C TRP A 473 -7.94 -7.71 20.56
N PHE A 474 -7.40 -7.28 19.42
CA PHE A 474 -8.09 -7.38 18.13
C PHE A 474 -8.33 -8.84 17.72
N CYS A 475 -7.37 -9.72 17.99
CA CYS A 475 -7.47 -11.14 17.73
C CYS A 475 -8.48 -11.85 18.65
N GLU A 476 -8.58 -11.43 19.91
CA GLU A 476 -9.55 -11.94 20.90
C GLU A 476 -11.01 -11.57 20.58
N LEU A 477 -11.25 -10.68 19.60
CA LEU A 477 -12.62 -10.43 19.10
C LEU A 477 -13.23 -11.66 18.41
N ALA A 478 -12.40 -12.59 17.93
CA ALA A 478 -12.84 -13.89 17.44
C ALA A 478 -12.72 -14.93 18.56
N PRO A 479 -13.74 -15.80 18.76
CA PRO A 479 -13.67 -16.82 19.80
C PRO A 479 -12.56 -17.85 19.48
N PRO A 480 -11.96 -18.49 20.51
CA PRO A 480 -10.97 -19.55 20.31
C PRO A 480 -11.48 -20.66 19.37
N GLY A 481 -10.59 -21.12 18.49
CA GLY A 481 -10.90 -22.15 17.49
C GLY A 481 -11.70 -21.63 16.29
N SER A 482 -12.05 -20.34 16.27
CA SER A 482 -12.63 -19.72 15.08
C SER A 482 -11.56 -19.53 14.01
N ARG A 483 -11.89 -19.90 12.76
CA ARG A 483 -11.08 -19.59 11.57
C ARG A 483 -10.69 -18.12 11.45
N TRP A 484 -11.50 -17.22 12.01
CA TRP A 484 -11.20 -15.78 12.05
C TRP A 484 -10.01 -15.43 12.95
N ARG A 485 -9.65 -16.30 13.90
CA ARG A 485 -8.46 -16.12 14.74
C ARG A 485 -7.17 -16.31 13.95
N ASN A 486 -7.16 -17.16 12.93
CA ASN A 486 -6.03 -17.20 11.98
C ASN A 486 -5.97 -15.93 11.12
N ASN A 487 -7.13 -15.53 10.58
CA ASN A 487 -7.24 -14.33 9.75
C ASN A 487 -6.92 -13.05 10.53
N CYS A 488 -7.02 -13.02 11.86
CA CYS A 488 -6.78 -11.81 12.65
C CYS A 488 -5.35 -11.30 12.48
N ASP A 489 -4.35 -12.18 12.34
CA ASP A 489 -2.97 -11.79 12.13
C ASP A 489 -2.80 -11.03 10.82
N VAL A 490 -3.50 -11.52 9.80
CA VAL A 490 -3.56 -10.90 8.47
C VAL A 490 -4.38 -9.60 8.51
N MET A 491 -5.49 -9.59 9.24
CA MET A 491 -6.39 -8.43 9.26
C MET A 491 -6.00 -7.36 10.28
N SER A 492 -5.03 -7.61 11.15
CA SER A 492 -4.66 -6.69 12.20
C SER A 492 -3.87 -5.51 11.64
N PRO A 493 -4.42 -4.26 11.67
CA PRO A 493 -3.65 -3.08 11.26
C PRO A 493 -2.45 -2.85 12.18
N PHE A 494 -2.52 -3.33 13.42
CA PHE A 494 -1.45 -3.24 14.41
C PHE A 494 -0.26 -4.14 14.05
N ASN A 495 -0.52 -5.40 13.64
CA ASN A 495 0.55 -6.29 13.20
C ASN A 495 1.23 -5.78 11.92
N MET A 496 0.41 -5.33 10.96
CA MET A 496 0.89 -4.69 9.74
C MET A 496 1.78 -3.47 10.06
N MET A 497 1.33 -2.63 10.99
CA MET A 497 2.07 -1.45 11.42
C MET A 497 3.42 -1.79 12.05
N HIS A 498 3.52 -2.83 12.88
CA HIS A 498 4.82 -3.29 13.41
C HIS A 498 5.78 -3.61 12.27
N MET A 499 5.35 -4.46 11.34
CA MET A 499 6.25 -4.89 10.28
C MET A 499 6.66 -3.74 9.36
N LEU A 500 5.71 -2.90 8.93
CA LEU A 500 6.02 -1.74 8.10
C LEU A 500 6.94 -0.73 8.79
N SER A 501 6.83 -0.59 10.12
CA SER A 501 7.74 0.28 10.88
C SER A 501 9.15 -0.28 10.88
N LEU A 502 9.30 -1.59 11.12
CA LEU A 502 10.61 -2.26 11.09
C LEU A 502 11.23 -2.23 9.68
N ASP A 503 10.44 -2.50 8.64
CA ASP A 503 10.86 -2.44 7.23
C ASP A 503 11.30 -1.03 6.79
N THR A 504 10.74 0.01 7.41
CA THR A 504 11.09 1.41 7.14
C THR A 504 12.31 1.85 7.94
N GLU A 505 12.46 1.33 9.16
CA GLU A 505 13.58 1.66 10.03
C GLU A 505 14.85 0.94 9.59
N PHE A 506 14.77 -0.36 9.38
CA PHE A 506 15.88 -1.22 9.04
C PHE A 506 15.86 -1.50 7.54
N VAL A 507 16.29 -0.53 6.73
CA VAL A 507 16.26 -0.67 5.26
C VAL A 507 17.40 -1.55 4.75
N SER A 508 18.55 -1.53 5.43
CA SER A 508 19.75 -2.25 5.01
C SER A 508 20.26 -3.30 5.99
N GLU A 509 19.82 -3.27 7.24
CA GLU A 509 20.34 -4.12 8.30
C GLU A 509 19.33 -5.19 8.72
N PRO A 510 19.78 -6.42 9.06
CA PRO A 510 18.89 -7.41 9.65
C PRO A 510 18.31 -6.90 10.98
N TYR A 511 17.03 -7.17 11.23
CA TYR A 511 16.37 -6.77 12.48
C TYR A 511 15.73 -7.96 13.21
N PRO A 512 15.74 -7.96 14.56
CA PRO A 512 15.26 -9.08 15.35
C PRO A 512 13.73 -9.15 15.35
N ILE A 513 13.23 -10.37 15.30
CA ILE A 513 11.82 -10.75 15.35
C ILE A 513 11.68 -11.99 16.22
N ALA A 514 10.50 -12.17 16.82
CA ALA A 514 10.22 -13.37 17.59
C ALA A 514 9.79 -14.54 16.68
N SER A 515 9.19 -14.25 15.53
CA SER A 515 8.83 -15.25 14.52
C SER A 515 8.56 -14.62 13.16
N GLY A 516 8.84 -15.35 12.09
CA GLY A 516 8.53 -14.95 10.71
C GLY A 516 8.71 -16.10 9.73
N PHE A 517 8.12 -15.95 8.54
CA PHE A 517 8.32 -16.88 7.42
C PHE A 517 8.30 -16.12 6.09
N ASN A 518 7.25 -15.35 5.83
CA ASN A 518 7.14 -14.48 4.65
C ASN A 518 7.45 -15.18 3.30
N GLY A 519 7.20 -16.48 3.20
CA GLY A 519 7.39 -17.30 2.01
C GLY A 519 8.72 -18.05 1.93
N ALA A 520 9.71 -17.66 2.73
CA ALA A 520 10.89 -18.48 2.97
C ALA A 520 11.60 -18.13 4.28
N ALA A 521 12.08 -19.15 4.98
CA ALA A 521 12.95 -18.97 6.13
C ALA A 521 14.14 -19.93 6.05
N MET A 522 15.30 -19.47 6.52
CA MET A 522 16.53 -20.24 6.61
C MET A 522 16.88 -20.44 8.08
N TYR A 523 17.30 -21.64 8.42
CA TYR A 523 17.46 -22.11 9.78
C TYR A 523 18.82 -22.80 9.94
N PRO A 524 19.56 -22.54 11.04
CA PRO A 524 20.75 -23.31 11.40
C PRO A 524 20.37 -24.78 11.62
N TYR A 525 20.91 -25.69 10.80
CA TYR A 525 20.51 -27.09 10.84
C TYR A 525 20.91 -27.77 12.16
N ARG A 526 22.05 -27.38 12.74
CA ARG A 526 22.47 -27.87 14.06
C ARG A 526 21.51 -27.48 15.17
N GLN A 527 21.03 -26.23 15.15
CA GLN A 527 20.06 -25.76 16.15
C GLN A 527 18.73 -26.49 16.01
N ILE A 528 18.27 -26.79 14.78
CA ILE A 528 17.11 -27.64 14.54
C ILE A 528 17.28 -29.01 15.19
N LEU A 529 18.42 -29.69 15.00
CA LEU A 529 18.62 -31.01 15.58
C LEU A 529 18.68 -30.96 17.11
N ALA A 530 19.38 -29.98 17.67
CA ALA A 530 19.53 -29.83 19.11
C ALA A 530 18.21 -29.46 19.81
N THR A 531 17.40 -28.60 19.21
CA THR A 531 16.11 -28.16 19.78
C THR A 531 14.93 -29.03 19.37
N SER A 532 15.07 -29.87 18.34
CA SER A 532 13.99 -30.71 17.78
C SER A 532 12.64 -29.98 17.64
N PRO A 533 12.61 -28.80 16.97
CA PRO A 533 11.42 -27.97 16.90
C PRO A 533 10.30 -28.65 16.12
N LYS A 534 9.07 -28.42 16.57
CA LYS A 534 7.85 -28.93 15.96
C LYS A 534 6.98 -27.78 15.48
N TYR A 535 6.41 -27.96 14.30
CA TYR A 535 5.34 -27.11 13.80
C TYR A 535 4.06 -27.44 14.58
N ASP A 536 3.35 -26.41 15.03
CA ASP A 536 2.09 -26.55 15.76
C ASP A 536 1.15 -25.37 15.45
N ASP A 537 -0.14 -25.64 15.36
CA ASP A 537 -1.19 -24.67 15.04
C ASP A 537 -1.77 -23.97 16.29
N GLY A 538 -1.08 -24.05 17.44
CA GLY A 538 -1.47 -23.47 18.72
C GLY A 538 -2.61 -24.20 19.42
N ASP A 539 -2.88 -23.84 20.67
CA ASP A 539 -3.88 -24.50 21.53
C ASP A 539 -5.30 -24.53 20.96
N ASP A 540 -5.61 -23.65 20.01
CA ASP A 540 -6.91 -23.54 19.38
C ASP A 540 -6.92 -23.94 17.90
N GLY A 541 -5.78 -24.39 17.36
CA GLY A 541 -5.64 -24.86 15.99
C GLY A 541 -5.74 -23.78 14.91
N GLN A 542 -5.54 -22.50 15.27
CA GLN A 542 -5.70 -21.37 14.36
C GLN A 542 -4.44 -20.51 14.22
N ARG A 543 -3.38 -20.79 14.98
CA ARG A 543 -2.10 -20.09 14.85
C ARG A 543 -1.34 -20.59 13.63
N CYS A 544 -0.60 -19.70 12.94
CA CYS A 544 0.32 -20.12 11.89
C CYS A 544 1.38 -21.08 12.46
N GLU A 545 1.60 -22.20 11.77
CA GLU A 545 2.42 -23.30 12.26
C GLU A 545 3.90 -22.93 12.45
N HIS A 546 4.36 -21.93 11.69
CA HIS A 546 5.70 -21.37 11.78
C HIS A 546 5.96 -20.67 13.12
N ILE A 547 4.93 -20.17 13.81
CA ILE A 547 5.11 -19.46 15.09
C ILE A 547 5.60 -20.41 16.17
N GLY A 548 4.94 -21.57 16.30
CA GLY A 548 5.32 -22.61 17.24
C GLY A 548 6.74 -23.11 17.00
N PHE A 549 7.04 -23.43 15.74
CA PHE A 549 8.36 -23.90 15.32
C PHE A 549 9.48 -22.89 15.67
N ASN A 550 9.29 -21.62 15.32
CA ASN A 550 10.28 -20.57 15.56
C ASN A 550 10.48 -20.34 17.06
N TYR A 551 9.40 -20.26 17.86
CA TYR A 551 9.51 -20.10 19.31
C TYR A 551 10.24 -21.27 19.97
N HIS A 552 9.92 -22.51 19.59
CA HIS A 552 10.60 -23.68 20.15
C HIS A 552 12.10 -23.66 19.86
N MET A 553 12.47 -23.22 18.66
CA MET A 553 13.87 -23.17 18.24
C MET A 553 14.67 -22.05 18.94
N THR A 554 14.06 -20.90 19.22
CA THR A 554 14.74 -19.74 19.83
C THR A 554 14.63 -19.69 21.36
N ASP A 555 13.80 -20.54 21.97
CA ASP A 555 13.68 -20.61 23.43
C ASP A 555 14.85 -21.40 24.03
N LYS A 556 15.71 -20.69 24.77
CA LYS A 556 16.90 -21.21 25.45
C LYS A 556 16.64 -22.41 26.35
N ALA A 557 15.42 -22.56 26.85
CA ALA A 557 15.05 -23.72 27.65
C ALA A 557 15.09 -25.05 26.86
N ASN A 558 15.11 -25.00 25.53
CA ASN A 558 15.02 -26.17 24.65
C ASN A 558 16.38 -26.70 24.17
N TRP A 559 17.51 -26.19 24.67
CA TRP A 559 18.83 -26.78 24.41
C TRP A 559 19.74 -26.76 25.63
N GLU A 560 20.67 -27.71 25.65
CA GLU A 560 21.69 -27.78 26.69
C GLU A 560 22.75 -26.70 26.51
N ASP A 561 23.19 -26.10 27.61
CA ASP A 561 24.28 -25.11 27.66
C ASP A 561 25.65 -25.80 27.53
N VAL A 562 25.89 -26.37 26.35
CA VAL A 562 27.17 -26.96 25.95
C VAL A 562 27.91 -25.99 25.02
N PRO A 563 29.27 -26.01 24.98
CA PRO A 563 30.05 -25.09 24.16
C PRO A 563 29.63 -25.01 22.68
N ASP A 564 29.18 -26.14 22.11
CA ASP A 564 28.74 -26.22 20.72
C ASP A 564 27.42 -25.46 20.45
N ASN A 565 26.61 -25.24 21.50
CA ASN A 565 25.32 -24.56 21.44
C ASN A 565 25.39 -23.11 21.96
N ALA A 566 26.54 -22.66 22.45
CA ALA A 566 26.69 -21.35 23.10
C ALA A 566 26.36 -20.17 22.18
N ASN A 567 26.42 -20.38 20.86
CA ASN A 567 26.11 -19.38 19.83
C ASN A 567 24.71 -19.53 19.25
N PHE A 568 23.87 -20.46 19.73
CA PHE A 568 22.50 -20.59 19.22
C PHE A 568 21.72 -19.31 19.44
N ALA A 569 20.95 -18.94 18.42
CA ALA A 569 20.22 -17.70 18.46
C ALA A 569 19.00 -17.80 19.37
N GLU A 570 18.86 -16.81 20.24
CA GLU A 570 17.67 -16.58 21.06
C GLU A 570 16.61 -15.74 20.31
N ASN A 571 16.92 -15.30 19.08
CA ASN A 571 16.02 -14.52 18.24
C ASN A 571 16.09 -14.99 16.78
N MET A 572 15.03 -14.69 16.04
CA MET A 572 15.01 -14.78 14.59
C MET A 572 15.24 -13.39 13.99
N TYR A 573 15.69 -13.33 12.74
CA TYR A 573 15.90 -12.07 12.04
C TYR A 573 15.08 -12.02 10.76
N VAL A 574 14.81 -10.81 10.27
CA VAL A 574 14.49 -10.57 8.86
C VAL A 574 15.66 -9.82 8.26
N ASN A 575 16.14 -10.25 7.09
CA ASN A 575 17.13 -9.48 6.34
C ASN A 575 16.45 -8.71 5.21
N PRO A 576 16.40 -7.36 5.27
CA PRO A 576 15.78 -6.54 4.23
C PRO A 576 16.39 -6.67 2.83
N LYS A 577 17.62 -7.20 2.72
CA LYS A 577 18.30 -7.45 1.44
C LYS A 577 17.97 -8.80 0.83
N TRP A 578 17.44 -9.74 1.62
CA TRP A 578 16.88 -10.99 1.11
C TRP A 578 15.38 -10.80 0.92
N THR A 579 14.99 -10.43 -0.30
CA THR A 579 13.59 -10.16 -0.65
C THR A 579 13.02 -11.13 -1.65
N LEU A 580 11.70 -11.28 -1.59
CA LEU A 580 10.88 -11.91 -2.62
C LEU A 580 9.82 -10.92 -3.07
N HIS A 581 9.65 -10.73 -4.37
CA HIS A 581 8.60 -9.87 -4.91
C HIS A 581 7.53 -10.74 -5.58
N LEU A 582 6.35 -10.81 -4.99
CA LEU A 582 5.23 -11.57 -5.54
C LEU A 582 4.63 -10.86 -6.77
N ASP A 583 4.38 -11.64 -7.82
CA ASP A 583 3.67 -11.15 -9.00
C ASP A 583 2.24 -10.73 -8.61
N PRO A 584 1.79 -9.51 -8.88
CA PRO A 584 0.42 -9.06 -8.58
C PRO A 584 -0.68 -9.85 -9.28
N SER A 585 -0.33 -10.60 -10.34
CA SER A 585 -1.26 -11.56 -10.97
C SER A 585 -1.38 -12.89 -10.21
N ARG A 586 -0.47 -13.15 -9.27
CA ARG A 586 -0.37 -14.35 -8.45
C ARG A 586 -0.08 -13.98 -6.99
N PRO A 587 -0.98 -13.23 -6.32
CA PRO A 587 -0.83 -12.94 -4.91
C PRO A 587 -0.91 -14.23 -4.10
N GLY A 588 -0.33 -14.21 -2.92
CA GLY A 588 -0.44 -15.31 -1.97
C GLY A 588 -1.88 -15.58 -1.52
N GLY A 589 -2.17 -16.85 -1.22
CA GLY A 589 -3.47 -17.28 -0.73
C GLY A 589 -4.51 -17.56 -1.83
N PRO A 590 -5.78 -17.79 -1.47
CA PRO A 590 -6.81 -18.14 -2.43
C PRO A 590 -7.17 -16.93 -3.30
N THR A 591 -7.34 -17.18 -4.59
CA THR A 591 -7.80 -16.18 -5.58
C THR A 591 -9.02 -16.71 -6.34
N GLY A 592 -9.58 -15.92 -7.27
CA GLY A 592 -10.66 -16.39 -8.13
C GLY A 592 -11.96 -16.68 -7.38
N TRP A 593 -12.72 -17.63 -7.92
CA TRP A 593 -13.99 -18.06 -7.34
C TRP A 593 -13.83 -18.76 -5.98
N ARG A 594 -12.67 -19.36 -5.70
CA ARG A 594 -12.37 -19.95 -4.39
C ARG A 594 -12.30 -18.87 -3.31
N PHE A 595 -11.65 -17.73 -3.59
CA PHE A 595 -11.67 -16.57 -2.69
C PHE A 595 -13.09 -16.01 -2.52
N ALA A 596 -13.85 -15.85 -3.61
CA ALA A 596 -15.22 -15.36 -3.55
C ALA A 596 -16.11 -16.28 -2.68
N ALA A 597 -15.98 -17.60 -2.83
CA ALA A 597 -16.69 -18.58 -2.01
C ALA A 597 -16.26 -18.52 -0.54
N LEU A 598 -14.97 -18.35 -0.26
CA LEU A 598 -14.45 -18.18 1.10
C LEU A 598 -15.10 -16.99 1.79
N ILE A 599 -15.12 -15.82 1.14
CA ILE A 599 -15.75 -14.62 1.69
C ILE A 599 -17.26 -14.80 1.88
N ALA A 600 -17.93 -15.40 0.89
CA ALA A 600 -19.38 -15.62 0.95
C ALA A 600 -19.78 -16.56 2.10
N THR A 601 -18.96 -17.58 2.39
CA THR A 601 -19.23 -18.57 3.43
C THR A 601 -18.82 -18.12 4.83
N GLN A 602 -17.73 -17.36 4.96
CA GLN A 602 -17.26 -16.85 6.27
C GLN A 602 -18.03 -15.62 6.75
N GLY A 603 -18.71 -14.91 5.84
CA GLY A 603 -19.45 -13.69 6.15
C GLY A 603 -18.54 -12.51 6.52
N VAL A 604 -19.15 -11.41 6.95
CA VAL A 604 -18.44 -10.23 7.46
C VAL A 604 -18.49 -10.27 8.98
N ASN A 605 -17.36 -10.62 9.62
CA ASN A 605 -17.29 -10.65 11.08
C ASN A 605 -17.01 -9.23 11.67
N MET A 606 -16.92 -9.15 13.00
CA MET A 606 -16.62 -7.89 13.70
C MET A 606 -15.25 -7.31 13.31
N GLN A 607 -14.22 -8.15 13.09
CA GLN A 607 -12.88 -7.70 12.68
C GLN A 607 -12.91 -7.07 11.29
N CYS A 608 -13.63 -7.67 10.33
CA CYS A 608 -13.91 -7.08 9.03
C CYS A 608 -14.63 -5.74 9.19
N ALA A 609 -15.67 -5.68 10.03
CA ALA A 609 -16.42 -4.45 10.26
C ALA A 609 -15.54 -3.34 10.84
N ILE A 610 -14.66 -3.64 11.80
CA ILE A 610 -13.70 -2.69 12.38
C ILE A 610 -12.72 -2.21 11.31
N MET A 611 -12.13 -3.12 10.53
CA MET A 611 -11.22 -2.80 9.43
C MET A 611 -11.87 -1.90 8.39
N PHE A 612 -13.07 -2.25 7.93
CA PHE A 612 -13.76 -1.45 6.94
C PHE A 612 -14.14 -0.09 7.52
N THR A 613 -14.66 -0.06 8.75
CA THR A 613 -15.05 1.19 9.41
C THR A 613 -13.83 2.09 9.66
N SER A 614 -12.69 1.55 10.10
CA SER A 614 -11.47 2.33 10.33
C SER A 614 -10.94 2.93 9.04
N VAL A 615 -10.86 2.15 7.95
CA VAL A 615 -10.47 2.65 6.63
C VAL A 615 -11.44 3.73 6.15
N CYS A 616 -12.76 3.53 6.34
CA CYS A 616 -13.77 4.52 6.01
C CYS A 616 -13.54 5.83 6.80
N LEU A 617 -13.37 5.73 8.11
CA LEU A 617 -13.16 6.87 9.00
C LEU A 617 -11.85 7.61 8.69
N CYS A 618 -10.74 6.89 8.49
CA CYS A 618 -9.45 7.47 8.11
C CYS A 618 -9.55 8.21 6.77
N ASN A 619 -10.17 7.59 5.76
CA ASN A 619 -10.41 8.24 4.47
C ASN A 619 -11.27 9.50 4.62
N TRP A 620 -12.30 9.47 5.46
CA TRP A 620 -13.16 10.63 5.72
C TRP A 620 -12.43 11.74 6.48
N MET A 621 -11.62 11.39 7.48
CA MET A 621 -10.78 12.34 8.21
C MET A 621 -9.76 12.99 7.28
N LEU A 622 -9.08 12.21 6.44
CA LEU A 622 -8.13 12.74 5.46
C LEU A 622 -8.82 13.65 4.45
N ALA A 623 -9.97 13.23 3.89
CA ALA A 623 -10.75 14.06 2.99
C ALA A 623 -11.20 15.37 3.65
N GLY A 624 -11.61 15.31 4.93
CA GLY A 624 -11.95 16.46 5.73
C GLY A 624 -10.76 17.40 5.95
N PHE A 625 -9.58 16.85 6.27
CA PHE A 625 -8.34 17.61 6.42
C PHE A 625 -7.93 18.28 5.11
N VAL A 626 -7.96 17.56 3.99
CA VAL A 626 -7.66 18.10 2.65
C VAL A 626 -8.65 19.21 2.29
N ALA A 627 -9.95 19.02 2.55
CA ALA A 627 -10.96 20.04 2.34
C ALA A 627 -10.68 21.31 3.18
N ALA A 628 -10.29 21.12 4.45
CA ALA A 628 -9.95 22.22 5.35
C ALA A 628 -8.67 22.94 4.90
N ALA A 629 -7.64 22.20 4.47
CA ALA A 629 -6.38 22.74 3.96
C ALA A 629 -6.61 23.55 2.67
N ILE A 630 -7.33 23.00 1.69
CA ILE A 630 -7.71 23.72 0.46
C ILE A 630 -8.51 24.98 0.81
N THR A 631 -9.47 24.88 1.74
CA THR A 631 -10.23 26.04 2.21
C THR A 631 -9.31 27.09 2.83
N GLY A 632 -8.36 26.66 3.68
CA GLY A 632 -7.34 27.50 4.31
C GLY A 632 -6.48 28.21 3.27
N MET A 633 -5.97 27.48 2.27
CA MET A 633 -5.21 28.02 1.15
C MET A 633 -6.01 29.02 0.33
N VAL A 634 -7.26 28.74 -0.02
CA VAL A 634 -8.13 29.67 -0.76
C VAL A 634 -8.40 30.95 0.06
N ARG A 635 -8.61 30.82 1.37
CA ARG A 635 -8.77 31.97 2.28
C ARG A 635 -7.47 32.77 2.39
N GLY A 636 -6.34 32.09 2.52
CA GLY A 636 -5.00 32.67 2.57
C GLY A 636 -4.67 33.42 1.29
N TRP A 637 -4.91 32.81 0.13
CA TRP A 637 -4.77 33.40 -1.20
C TRP A 637 -5.66 34.64 -1.37
N LYS A 638 -6.93 34.57 -0.93
CA LYS A 638 -7.82 35.74 -0.90
C LYS A 638 -7.28 36.87 -0.03
N LYS A 639 -6.65 36.56 1.11
CA LYS A 639 -6.00 37.58 1.96
C LYS A 639 -4.75 38.13 1.27
N LEU A 640 -3.91 37.26 0.71
CA LEU A 640 -2.68 37.61 0.01
C LEU A 640 -2.95 38.54 -1.18
N ILE A 641 -3.92 38.23 -2.04
CA ILE A 641 -4.30 39.09 -3.18
C ILE A 641 -4.77 40.48 -2.71
N LYS A 642 -5.32 40.57 -1.50
CA LYS A 642 -5.74 41.85 -0.93
C LYS A 642 -4.59 42.66 -0.34
N THR A 643 -3.42 42.08 -0.10
CA THR A 643 -2.25 42.79 0.43
C THR A 643 -1.61 43.70 -0.60
N ASP A 644 -1.05 44.83 -0.14
CA ASP A 644 -0.32 45.75 -1.01
C ASP A 644 0.97 45.14 -1.58
N ALA A 645 1.59 44.21 -0.86
CA ALA A 645 2.77 43.48 -1.33
C ALA A 645 2.47 42.69 -2.62
N PHE A 646 1.38 41.93 -2.64
CA PHE A 646 0.96 41.20 -3.84
C PHE A 646 0.59 42.16 -4.98
N ARG A 647 -0.06 43.29 -4.68
CA ARG A 647 -0.38 44.31 -5.70
C ARG A 647 0.88 44.89 -6.34
N LYS A 648 1.90 45.22 -5.54
CA LYS A 648 3.19 45.70 -6.02
C LYS A 648 3.89 44.65 -6.88
N LEU A 649 3.92 43.39 -6.43
CA LEU A 649 4.49 42.28 -7.19
C LEU A 649 3.78 42.07 -8.53
N ALA A 650 2.45 42.14 -8.54
CA ALA A 650 1.66 41.99 -9.76
C ALA A 650 1.90 43.14 -10.75
N VAL A 651 2.07 44.38 -10.27
CA VAL A 651 2.45 45.52 -11.10
C VAL A 651 3.83 45.31 -11.73
N VAL A 652 4.82 44.86 -10.94
CA VAL A 652 6.16 44.53 -11.45
C VAL A 652 6.10 43.42 -12.50
N ALA A 653 5.23 42.43 -12.32
CA ALA A 653 5.01 41.35 -13.27
C ALA A 653 4.14 41.74 -14.50
N GLY A 654 3.72 43.01 -14.62
CA GLY A 654 2.86 43.47 -15.73
C GLY A 654 1.41 42.95 -15.68
N VAL A 655 0.97 42.42 -14.54
CA VAL A 655 -0.37 41.85 -14.36
C VAL A 655 -1.32 42.90 -13.80
N ASN A 656 -2.34 43.30 -14.58
CA ASN A 656 -3.34 44.26 -14.15
C ASN A 656 -4.35 43.64 -13.16
N VAL A 657 -4.06 43.74 -11.86
CA VAL A 657 -4.89 43.16 -10.77
C VAL A 657 -6.35 43.64 -10.80
N ALA A 658 -6.64 44.82 -11.36
CA ALA A 658 -7.99 45.37 -11.44
C ALA A 658 -8.93 44.54 -12.34
N GLU A 659 -8.38 43.75 -13.26
CA GLU A 659 -9.16 42.83 -14.11
C GLU A 659 -9.50 41.51 -13.39
N PHE A 660 -8.79 41.17 -12.30
CA PHE A 660 -8.90 39.87 -11.64
C PHE A 660 -9.69 39.88 -10.32
N VAL A 661 -10.04 41.05 -9.77
CA VAL A 661 -10.80 41.17 -8.51
C VAL A 661 -12.25 41.61 -8.81
N PRO A 662 -13.24 40.70 -8.72
CA PRO A 662 -14.64 41.04 -8.98
C PRO A 662 -15.14 42.07 -7.95
N GLY A 663 -15.75 43.15 -8.44
CA GLY A 663 -16.21 44.26 -7.60
C GLY A 663 -15.27 45.46 -7.54
N GLY A 664 -14.40 45.61 -8.56
CA GLY A 664 -13.45 46.71 -8.78
C GLY A 664 -13.61 47.86 -7.81
N LEU A 665 -12.62 48.01 -6.91
CA LEU A 665 -12.52 48.97 -5.81
C LEU A 665 -13.57 50.10 -5.87
N GLY A 666 -14.77 49.78 -5.39
CA GLY A 666 -15.85 50.75 -5.17
C GLY A 666 -15.54 51.62 -3.94
N GLY A 667 -14.34 52.19 -3.88
CA GLY A 667 -14.05 53.35 -3.05
C GLY A 667 -14.29 54.56 -3.93
N GLY A 668 -15.36 55.30 -3.68
CA GLY A 668 -15.64 56.56 -4.36
C GLY A 668 -14.51 57.55 -4.08
N GLY A 669 -13.53 57.60 -4.98
CA GLY A 669 -12.33 58.41 -4.82
C GLY A 669 -11.31 58.05 -5.89
N ILE A 670 -11.45 58.69 -7.05
CA ILE A 670 -10.42 58.89 -8.09
C ILE A 670 -9.66 57.60 -8.51
N ARG A 671 -10.06 57.05 -9.66
CA ARG A 671 -9.21 56.13 -10.44
C ARG A 671 -7.91 56.84 -10.83
N LYS A 672 -6.85 56.65 -10.05
CA LYS A 672 -5.48 56.77 -10.57
C LYS A 672 -5.04 55.39 -11.04
N ASN A 673 -4.75 55.25 -12.32
CA ASN A 673 -4.11 54.06 -12.85
C ASN A 673 -2.71 53.96 -12.23
N THR A 674 -2.49 52.98 -11.38
CA THR A 674 -1.16 52.65 -10.82
C THR A 674 -0.15 52.20 -11.88
N ALA A 675 -0.60 51.90 -13.10
CA ALA A 675 0.27 51.60 -14.24
C ALA A 675 1.08 52.82 -14.71
N ASP A 676 0.55 54.05 -14.54
CA ASP A 676 1.21 55.24 -15.07
C ASP A 676 2.31 55.75 -14.11
N GLU A 677 2.10 55.71 -12.79
CA GLU A 677 3.10 56.18 -11.82
C GLU A 677 4.27 55.19 -11.65
N GLY A 678 4.02 53.87 -11.65
CA GLY A 678 5.09 52.86 -11.47
C GLY A 678 6.00 52.67 -12.69
N ILE A 679 5.45 52.84 -13.91
CA ILE A 679 6.26 52.80 -15.15
C ILE A 679 7.09 54.08 -15.28
N LEU A 680 6.57 55.24 -14.88
CA LEU A 680 7.33 56.49 -14.84
C LEU A 680 8.45 56.46 -13.79
N GLU A 681 8.23 55.83 -12.64
CA GLU A 681 9.26 55.67 -11.59
C GLU A 681 10.34 54.66 -12.00
N MET A 682 9.98 53.53 -12.63
CA MET A 682 10.98 52.60 -13.20
C MET A 682 11.73 53.21 -14.40
N MET A 683 11.07 53.97 -15.26
CA MET A 683 11.75 54.71 -16.34
C MET A 683 12.64 55.83 -15.79
N ALA A 684 12.30 56.44 -14.65
CA ALA A 684 13.14 57.43 -13.97
C ALA A 684 14.36 56.79 -13.28
N ILE A 685 14.26 55.55 -12.79
CA ILE A 685 15.40 54.78 -12.26
C ILE A 685 16.30 54.31 -13.41
N ALA A 686 15.73 53.75 -14.48
CA ALA A 686 16.49 53.33 -15.67
C ALA A 686 17.15 54.51 -16.42
N ALA A 687 16.54 55.70 -16.38
CA ALA A 687 17.15 56.92 -16.93
C ALA A 687 18.24 57.54 -16.03
N ARG A 688 18.34 57.11 -14.76
CA ARG A 688 19.37 57.58 -13.82
C ARG A 688 20.66 56.75 -13.85
N GLU A 689 20.61 55.53 -14.38
CA GLU A 689 21.76 54.62 -14.44
C GLU A 689 22.44 54.58 -15.83
N GLY A 690 21.96 55.37 -16.80
CA GLY A 690 22.46 55.34 -18.19
C GLY A 690 23.56 56.36 -18.54
N GLY A 691 24.43 56.73 -17.61
CA GLY A 691 25.42 57.78 -17.88
C GLY A 691 26.65 57.73 -16.98
N GLU A 692 27.50 56.73 -17.19
CA GLU A 692 28.95 56.83 -17.02
C GLU A 692 29.60 55.64 -17.74
N GLU A 693 30.03 55.89 -18.99
CA GLU A 693 31.00 55.04 -19.69
C GLU A 693 32.35 55.22 -19.01
N GLY A 694 32.88 54.14 -18.45
CA GLY A 694 34.26 54.02 -18.02
C GLY A 694 34.81 52.71 -18.55
N ASP A 695 35.68 52.82 -19.56
CA ASP A 695 36.72 51.86 -19.90
C ASP A 695 37.40 51.37 -18.60
N ASP A 696 37.53 50.05 -18.44
CA ASP A 696 38.84 49.44 -18.28
C ASP A 696 38.73 47.91 -18.20
N SER A 697 39.76 47.31 -18.76
CA SER A 697 40.04 45.89 -18.90
C SER A 697 40.35 45.21 -17.56
N ASP A 698 40.08 43.89 -17.48
CA ASP A 698 41.08 42.86 -17.17
C ASP A 698 40.44 41.57 -16.63
N ASP A 699 41.16 40.49 -16.88
CA ASP A 699 40.90 39.09 -16.61
C ASP A 699 40.69 38.74 -15.13
N GLU A 700 39.92 37.68 -14.85
CA GLU A 700 40.14 36.63 -13.82
C GLU A 700 38.84 35.80 -13.63
N GLU A 701 38.78 34.57 -14.13
CA GLU A 701 39.15 33.32 -13.46
C GLU A 701 38.15 32.85 -12.38
N ALA A 702 37.53 31.71 -12.68
CA ALA A 702 36.49 31.06 -11.89
C ALA A 702 37.08 30.35 -10.66
N GLY A 703 36.85 30.89 -9.47
CA GLY A 703 37.19 30.27 -8.18
C GLY A 703 35.99 29.64 -7.48
N PHE A 704 35.75 28.34 -7.70
CA PHE A 704 34.78 27.54 -6.94
C PHE A 704 35.42 27.11 -5.60
N LEU A 705 34.96 27.69 -4.48
CA LEU A 705 35.43 27.37 -3.13
C LEU A 705 34.91 26.00 -2.66
N ARG A 706 35.79 24.99 -2.71
CA ARG A 706 35.62 23.70 -2.01
C ARG A 706 36.22 23.84 -0.60
N LYS A 707 35.35 23.86 0.40
CA LYS A 707 35.71 23.92 1.83
C LYS A 707 36.23 22.53 2.26
N VAL A 708 37.54 22.41 2.45
CA VAL A 708 38.19 21.21 3.02
C VAL A 708 38.16 21.32 4.54
N THR A 709 37.37 20.47 5.19
CA THR A 709 37.36 20.32 6.65
C THR A 709 38.51 19.41 7.05
N ARG A 710 39.51 19.98 7.73
CA ARG A 710 40.66 19.28 8.32
C ARG A 710 40.20 18.62 9.62
N VAL A 711 40.12 17.29 9.65
CA VAL A 711 39.92 16.53 10.90
C VAL A 711 41.26 16.39 11.60
N ASN A 712 41.38 17.02 12.77
CA ASN A 712 42.46 16.80 13.72
C ASN A 712 42.23 15.45 14.41
N LYS A 713 43.20 14.54 14.29
CA LYS A 713 43.38 13.42 15.21
C LYS A 713 44.13 13.93 16.44
N ASN A 714 43.55 13.76 17.63
CA ASN A 714 44.28 13.50 18.87
C ASN A 714 43.32 12.93 19.93
N HIS A 715 43.80 11.86 20.56
CA HIS A 715 43.23 10.97 21.57
C HIS A 715 42.22 9.91 21.11
#